data_AF-A0A8J8CCM0-F1
#
_entry.id   AF-A0A8J8CCM0-F1
#
_cell.length_a   1.000
_cell.length_b   1.000
_cell.length_c   1.000
_cell.angle_alpha   90.00
_cell.angle_beta   90.00
_cell.angle_gamma   90.00
#
_symmetry.space_group_name_H-M   'P 1'
#
loop_
_entity.id
_entity.type
_entity.pdbx_description
1 polymer ?
#
loop_
_entity_poly.entity_id
_entity_poly.type
_entity_poly.pdbx_seq_one_letter_code
_entity_poly.pdbx_strand_id
1 'polypeptide(L)'
;MNNQDDVLKYTTFISTDVMDKKEIAERAYQFAGRRENVERDSVAVAQIKDFLARYPFKEKPELLRNVSPDDLYDRTSNDRFFDWLTMKTDRVGVSFTCERAIFPEAVRRIDFLKVLLTVLVSEKRSVSFKIDQNWGVIPGFGGERMIAKKLLSIYYWERVVPVFRTEHMELFSSGLGIAFKNSALQKYRKDYSLLSMGQKFELLNAGLVEFKIANMEKMTNTQFASFLYSLFLPSVLEGEKADDGAESETAKSDMDSGSGSAASEYEARIREADRMISDLRRQLVIREERIAELEQELKMKSAELAEKDSLLGQREEKVRQELSNQLKEAERQSEIEKAELKRKISELTGHVEELERVIGSRESGPALQLSGTDTDRSDVVNGEMDTFHQQGAEDGRQRLKTGIDRLDDLLNGGIPAGSQFIVYGPSFIGKELVINAFAAEGLAEGAPLIWITTDRTIDEIRAEMTSVISSYTEYEKNGLVYYIDAYSRIVGDDSVSENAAYLDENSSVETINDMANSRISSIETLVKEKGYRLVFRSVSSLSANHDIKSIFALLRQFVAHRRKDRCVGIYSVEKGIMPEQDLQIINSIMDGVIEFSTDTRNNFLAVRGICETQSRDRIQYTLEKSTINIGSFFLGRIK
;
A
#
# COMPACT_ATOMS: atom_id res chain seq x y z
N MET A 1 3.72 -15.63 -24.43
CA MET A 1 4.67 -16.77 -24.39
C MET A 1 6.06 -16.20 -24.16
N ASN A 2 6.77 -16.81 -23.21
CA ASN A 2 8.16 -16.65 -22.79
C ASN A 2 8.76 -15.25 -22.59
N ASN A 3 8.57 -14.72 -21.39
CA ASN A 3 9.38 -13.63 -20.81
C ASN A 3 10.63 -14.17 -20.05
N GLN A 4 10.91 -15.48 -20.15
CA GLN A 4 12.02 -16.16 -19.46
C GLN A 4 13.27 -16.35 -20.34
N ASP A 5 13.12 -16.35 -21.68
CA ASP A 5 14.26 -16.54 -22.60
C ASP A 5 15.10 -15.26 -22.80
N ASP A 6 14.53 -14.08 -22.51
CA ASP A 6 15.27 -12.80 -22.56
C ASP A 6 16.14 -12.55 -21.31
N VAL A 7 15.84 -13.22 -20.19
CA VAL A 7 16.58 -13.04 -18.92
C VAL A 7 17.98 -13.66 -18.99
N LEU A 8 18.19 -14.66 -19.85
CA LEU A 8 19.47 -15.38 -19.99
C LEU A 8 20.46 -14.73 -20.98
N LYS A 9 20.06 -13.71 -21.75
CA LYS A 9 20.97 -13.04 -22.71
C LYS A 9 21.86 -11.94 -22.09
N TYR A 10 21.55 -11.46 -20.89
CA TYR A 10 22.22 -10.30 -20.29
C TYR A 10 23.10 -10.65 -19.08
N THR A 11 23.17 -11.92 -18.68
CA THR A 11 23.88 -12.37 -17.47
C THR A 11 25.38 -12.62 -17.66
N THR A 12 26.00 -12.15 -18.74
CA THR A 12 27.44 -12.36 -19.01
C THR A 12 28.33 -11.13 -18.74
N PHE A 13 27.80 -10.04 -18.17
CA PHE A 13 28.58 -8.81 -17.93
C PHE A 13 28.64 -8.35 -16.47
N ILE A 14 28.54 -9.27 -15.49
CA ILE A 14 28.87 -8.94 -14.09
C ILE A 14 30.36 -9.24 -13.84
N SER A 15 31.22 -8.50 -14.53
CA SER A 15 32.62 -8.26 -14.16
C SER A 15 33.12 -7.03 -14.93
N THR A 16 32.42 -5.89 -14.83
CA THR A 16 32.98 -4.63 -15.31
C THR A 16 33.86 -4.05 -14.22
N ASP A 17 35.18 -4.14 -14.41
CA ASP A 17 36.11 -3.20 -13.79
C ASP A 17 35.59 -1.77 -14.01
N VAL A 18 35.53 -0.97 -12.94
CA VAL A 18 35.08 0.42 -13.02
C VAL A 18 36.00 1.17 -13.98
N MET A 19 35.47 1.56 -15.14
CA MET A 19 36.24 2.28 -16.15
C MET A 19 36.70 3.64 -15.61
N ASP A 20 37.91 4.08 -15.98
CA ASP A 20 38.43 5.38 -15.55
C ASP A 20 37.56 6.53 -16.11
N LYS A 21 37.26 7.52 -15.27
CA LYS A 21 36.36 8.63 -15.61
C LYS A 21 36.91 9.47 -16.77
N LYS A 22 38.24 9.61 -16.87
CA LYS A 22 38.88 10.35 -17.98
C LYS A 22 38.73 9.60 -19.30
N GLU A 23 38.90 8.28 -19.28
CA GLU A 23 38.70 7.43 -20.46
C GLU A 23 37.25 7.48 -20.96
N ILE A 24 36.28 7.42 -20.04
CA ILE A 24 34.85 7.55 -20.37
C ILE A 24 34.56 8.90 -21.04
N ALA A 25 35.10 10.00 -20.50
CA ALA A 25 34.90 11.34 -21.04
C ALA A 25 35.51 11.51 -22.45
N GLU A 26 36.70 10.94 -22.69
CA GLU A 26 37.35 10.96 -24.00
C GLU A 26 36.55 10.17 -25.04
N ARG A 27 36.10 8.95 -24.69
CA ARG A 27 35.24 8.13 -25.56
C ARG A 27 33.91 8.83 -25.84
N ALA A 28 33.32 9.51 -24.86
CA ALA A 28 32.11 10.29 -25.06
C ALA A 28 32.32 11.46 -26.03
N TYR A 29 33.45 12.18 -25.93
CA TYR A 29 33.79 13.26 -26.86
C TYR A 29 33.97 12.74 -28.29
N GLN A 30 34.67 11.62 -28.46
CA GLN A 30 34.84 10.97 -29.76
C GLN A 30 33.50 10.48 -30.33
N PHE A 31 32.64 9.89 -29.49
CA PHE A 31 31.31 9.44 -29.89
C PHE A 31 30.43 10.62 -30.33
N ALA A 32 30.39 11.69 -29.54
CA ALA A 32 29.59 12.88 -29.81
C ALA A 32 30.05 13.64 -31.08
N GLY A 33 31.33 13.54 -31.43
CA GLY A 33 31.89 14.19 -32.63
C GLY A 33 31.64 13.46 -33.96
N ARG A 34 31.17 12.20 -33.95
CA ARG A 34 30.89 11.46 -35.19
C ARG A 34 29.67 12.03 -35.89
N ARG A 35 29.78 12.31 -37.18
CA ARG A 35 28.71 12.89 -38.00
C ARG A 35 27.38 12.14 -37.87
N GLU A 36 27.42 10.81 -37.91
CA GLU A 36 26.25 9.92 -37.74
C GLU A 36 25.53 10.13 -36.39
N ASN A 37 26.27 10.34 -35.30
CA ASN A 37 25.71 10.51 -33.97
C ASN A 37 25.18 11.93 -33.74
N VAL A 38 25.81 12.94 -34.34
CA VAL A 38 25.30 14.32 -34.35
C VAL A 38 23.99 14.39 -35.13
N GLU A 39 23.93 13.74 -36.30
CA GLU A 39 22.73 13.69 -37.11
C GLU A 39 21.59 12.95 -36.40
N ARG A 40 21.87 11.77 -35.83
CA ARG A 40 20.90 11.01 -35.03
C ARG A 40 20.35 11.80 -33.86
N ASP A 41 21.21 12.52 -33.13
CA ASP A 41 20.79 13.35 -32.00
C ASP A 41 19.94 14.55 -32.46
N SER A 42 20.36 15.23 -33.54
CA SER A 42 19.60 16.33 -34.13
C SER A 42 18.18 15.90 -34.53
N VAL A 43 18.05 14.72 -35.15
CA VAL A 43 16.75 14.13 -35.50
C VAL A 43 15.94 13.82 -34.25
N ALA A 44 16.53 13.19 -33.22
CA ALA A 44 15.84 12.88 -31.97
C ALA A 44 15.30 14.15 -31.27
N VAL A 45 16.11 15.22 -31.23
CA VAL A 45 15.70 16.51 -30.66
C VAL A 45 14.60 17.17 -31.50
N ALA A 46 14.66 17.07 -32.82
CA ALA A 46 13.59 17.55 -33.71
C ALA A 46 12.27 16.80 -33.46
N GLN A 47 12.32 15.47 -33.37
CA GLN A 47 11.15 14.63 -33.05
C GLN A 47 10.50 15.00 -31.72
N ILE A 48 11.31 15.26 -30.68
CA ILE A 48 10.81 15.73 -29.38
C ILE A 48 10.08 17.07 -29.54
N LYS A 49 10.68 18.03 -30.24
CA LYS A 49 10.08 19.36 -30.45
C LYS A 49 8.78 19.27 -31.23
N ASP A 50 8.72 18.46 -32.28
CA ASP A 50 7.52 18.25 -33.08
C ASP A 50 6.41 17.61 -32.23
N PHE A 51 6.74 16.63 -31.39
CA PHE A 51 5.79 16.03 -30.46
C PHE A 51 5.22 17.05 -29.47
N LEU A 52 6.09 17.86 -28.85
CA LEU A 52 5.68 18.87 -27.87
C LEU A 52 4.85 19.99 -28.50
N ALA A 53 5.17 20.39 -29.74
CA ALA A 53 4.38 21.38 -30.47
C ALA A 53 2.95 20.89 -30.73
N ARG A 54 2.79 19.58 -30.97
CA ARG A 54 1.51 18.97 -31.30
C ARG A 54 0.68 18.60 -30.07
N TYR A 55 1.34 18.18 -29.01
CA TYR A 55 0.73 17.80 -27.74
C TYR A 55 1.33 18.63 -26.59
N PRO A 56 1.04 19.94 -26.52
CA PRO A 56 1.62 20.84 -25.52
C PRO A 56 0.92 20.70 -24.16
N PHE A 57 0.74 19.48 -23.67
CA PHE A 57 0.01 19.19 -22.43
C PHE A 57 0.73 19.69 -21.18
N LYS A 58 2.04 19.92 -21.28
CA LYS A 58 2.82 20.51 -20.20
C LYS A 58 2.58 22.02 -20.08
N GLU A 59 2.58 22.73 -21.21
CA GLU A 59 2.35 24.17 -21.28
C GLU A 59 0.87 24.53 -21.16
N LYS A 60 -0.01 23.64 -21.66
CA LYS A 60 -1.47 23.81 -21.71
C LYS A 60 -2.19 22.56 -21.20
N PRO A 61 -2.18 22.28 -19.87
CA PRO A 61 -2.80 21.10 -19.28
C PRO A 61 -4.32 21.01 -19.52
N GLU A 62 -4.99 22.14 -19.72
CA GLU A 62 -6.43 22.21 -20.02
C GLU A 62 -6.82 21.46 -21.30
N LEU A 63 -5.90 21.29 -22.25
CA LEU A 63 -6.15 20.54 -23.47
C LEU A 63 -6.44 19.07 -23.20
N LEU A 64 -5.90 18.49 -22.11
CA LEU A 64 -6.15 17.10 -21.73
C LEU A 64 -7.63 16.83 -21.44
N ARG A 65 -8.39 17.82 -20.99
CA ARG A 65 -9.84 17.67 -20.73
C ARG A 65 -10.61 17.37 -22.02
N ASN A 66 -10.18 17.97 -23.12
CA ASN A 66 -10.87 17.93 -24.42
C ASN A 66 -10.37 16.83 -25.35
N VAL A 67 -9.35 16.05 -24.96
CA VAL A 67 -8.84 14.94 -25.78
C VAL A 67 -9.96 13.92 -26.05
N SER A 68 -10.15 13.58 -27.32
CA SER A 68 -11.12 12.59 -27.78
C SER A 68 -10.44 11.26 -28.14
N PRO A 69 -11.21 10.15 -28.25
CA PRO A 69 -10.70 8.86 -28.75
C PRO A 69 -9.92 8.97 -30.07
N ASP A 70 -10.43 9.76 -31.02
CA ASP A 70 -9.85 9.91 -32.36
C ASP A 70 -8.52 10.66 -32.35
N ASP A 71 -8.26 11.49 -31.33
CA ASP A 71 -6.97 12.16 -31.14
C ASP A 71 -5.90 11.20 -30.64
N LEU A 72 -6.31 10.13 -29.93
CA LEU A 72 -5.40 9.22 -29.25
C LEU A 72 -4.89 8.11 -30.16
N TYR A 73 -5.79 7.40 -30.85
CA TYR A 73 -5.44 6.29 -31.71
C TYR A 73 -6.57 5.90 -32.67
N ASP A 74 -6.20 5.62 -33.91
CA ASP A 74 -7.06 5.01 -34.93
C ASP A 74 -6.23 3.98 -35.72
N ARG A 75 -6.83 2.82 -36.03
CA ARG A 75 -6.15 1.76 -36.80
C ARG A 75 -5.86 2.16 -38.25
N THR A 76 -6.57 3.14 -38.79
CA THR A 76 -6.41 3.57 -40.19
C THR A 76 -5.42 4.73 -40.35
N SER A 77 -5.02 5.37 -39.24
CA SER A 77 -4.12 6.51 -39.23
C SER A 77 -2.80 6.16 -38.56
N ASN A 78 -1.71 6.73 -39.06
CA ASN A 78 -0.39 6.69 -38.41
C ASN A 78 -0.02 8.07 -37.84
N ASP A 79 -1.03 8.88 -37.52
CA ASP A 79 -0.87 10.30 -37.21
C ASP A 79 -1.57 10.71 -35.91
N ARG A 80 -1.80 9.77 -34.99
CA ARG A 80 -2.42 10.00 -33.68
C ARG A 80 -1.40 10.00 -32.55
N PHE A 81 -1.82 10.35 -31.34
CA PHE A 81 -0.94 10.48 -30.18
C PHE A 81 -0.02 9.28 -29.97
N PHE A 82 -0.55 8.06 -30.00
CA PHE A 82 0.25 6.85 -29.79
C PHE A 82 1.16 6.50 -30.98
N ASP A 83 0.79 6.87 -32.21
CA ASP A 83 1.66 6.70 -33.38
C ASP A 83 2.85 7.65 -33.30
N TRP A 84 2.61 8.87 -32.81
CA TRP A 84 3.67 9.83 -32.56
C TRP A 84 4.62 9.38 -31.44
N LEU A 85 4.06 8.83 -30.38
CA LEU A 85 4.83 8.31 -29.25
C LEU A 85 5.69 7.08 -29.62
N THR A 86 5.26 6.28 -30.60
CA THR A 86 5.98 5.06 -30.97
C THR A 86 6.84 5.25 -32.21
N MET A 87 6.25 5.64 -33.33
CA MET A 87 6.89 5.68 -34.64
C MET A 87 7.58 7.01 -34.93
N LYS A 88 7.02 8.15 -34.49
CA LYS A 88 7.57 9.48 -34.80
C LYS A 88 8.59 9.98 -33.78
N THR A 89 8.82 9.22 -32.72
CA THR A 89 9.84 9.47 -31.68
C THR A 89 10.70 8.22 -31.49
N ASP A 90 10.94 7.48 -32.57
CA ASP A 90 11.73 6.24 -32.62
C ASP A 90 13.21 6.48 -32.26
N ARG A 91 13.75 7.65 -32.58
CA ARG A 91 15.14 8.03 -32.26
C ARG A 91 15.30 8.56 -30.83
N VAL A 92 14.21 8.70 -30.08
CA VAL A 92 14.22 9.12 -28.67
C VAL A 92 14.45 7.92 -27.76
N GLY A 93 15.73 7.64 -27.48
CA GLY A 93 16.15 6.44 -26.74
C GLY A 93 16.18 5.20 -27.63
N VAL A 94 16.30 4.04 -26.98
CA VAL A 94 16.23 2.75 -27.69
C VAL A 94 14.77 2.38 -27.94
N SER A 95 14.47 1.97 -29.17
CA SER A 95 13.14 1.52 -29.53
C SER A 95 12.73 0.29 -28.73
N PHE A 96 11.48 0.25 -28.27
CA PHE A 96 10.91 -0.94 -27.68
C PHE A 96 9.62 -1.29 -28.41
N THR A 97 9.44 -2.58 -28.68
CA THR A 97 8.23 -3.11 -29.29
C THR A 97 7.06 -2.93 -28.33
N CYS A 98 6.20 -1.98 -28.67
CA CYS A 98 4.90 -1.81 -28.06
C CYS A 98 3.86 -2.37 -29.03
N GLU A 99 3.15 -3.43 -28.66
CA GLU A 99 2.13 -4.00 -29.54
C GLU A 99 1.05 -2.96 -29.80
N ARG A 100 0.86 -2.53 -31.06
CA ARG A 100 -0.22 -1.59 -31.44
C ARG A 100 -1.61 -2.04 -30.95
N ALA A 101 -1.77 -3.34 -30.70
CA ALA A 101 -2.96 -3.93 -30.11
C ALA A 101 -3.32 -3.40 -28.71
N ILE A 102 -2.38 -2.77 -27.98
CA ILE A 102 -2.66 -2.23 -26.63
C ILE A 102 -3.30 -0.84 -26.65
N PHE A 103 -3.12 -0.04 -27.71
CA PHE A 103 -3.65 1.33 -27.78
C PHE A 103 -5.18 1.43 -27.80
N PRO A 104 -5.93 0.50 -28.42
CA PRO A 104 -7.39 0.45 -28.27
C PRO A 104 -7.88 0.34 -26.82
N GLU A 105 -7.10 -0.28 -25.91
CA GLU A 105 -7.45 -0.32 -24.49
C GLU A 105 -7.24 1.04 -23.81
N ALA A 106 -6.19 1.77 -24.20
CA ALA A 106 -5.96 3.14 -23.73
C ALA A 106 -7.07 4.10 -24.19
N VAL A 107 -7.56 3.93 -25.42
CA VAL A 107 -8.71 4.68 -25.95
C VAL A 107 -10.00 4.35 -25.19
N ARG A 108 -10.27 3.06 -24.91
CA ARG A 108 -11.44 2.64 -24.12
C ARG A 108 -11.41 3.18 -22.68
N ARG A 109 -10.22 3.38 -22.12
CA ARG A 109 -9.99 3.88 -20.76
C ARG A 109 -9.47 5.33 -20.76
N ILE A 110 -9.99 6.15 -21.68
CA ILE A 110 -9.53 7.52 -21.90
C ILE A 110 -9.52 8.38 -20.63
N ASP A 111 -10.51 8.21 -19.75
CA ASP A 111 -10.59 8.99 -18.50
C ASP A 111 -9.40 8.69 -17.57
N PHE A 112 -9.04 7.42 -17.43
CA PHE A 112 -7.84 7.02 -16.69
C PHE A 112 -6.56 7.51 -17.35
N LEU A 113 -6.47 7.46 -18.69
CA LEU A 113 -5.33 7.99 -19.42
C LEU A 113 -5.17 9.50 -19.22
N LYS A 114 -6.27 10.26 -19.24
CA LYS A 114 -6.27 11.71 -18.99
C LYS A 114 -5.73 12.03 -17.59
N VAL A 115 -6.14 11.27 -16.56
CA VAL A 115 -5.61 11.43 -15.20
C VAL A 115 -4.10 11.13 -15.16
N LEU A 116 -3.67 10.00 -15.75
CA LEU A 116 -2.26 9.62 -15.79
C LEU A 116 -1.39 10.67 -16.52
N LEU A 117 -1.85 11.17 -17.66
CA LEU A 117 -1.16 12.23 -18.41
C LEU A 117 -1.13 13.55 -17.65
N THR A 118 -2.23 13.92 -16.97
CA THR A 118 -2.29 15.13 -16.13
C THR A 118 -1.25 15.08 -15.02
N VAL A 119 -1.11 13.93 -14.35
CA VAL A 119 -0.07 13.72 -13.34
C VAL A 119 1.33 13.75 -13.97
N LEU A 120 1.52 13.07 -15.10
CA LEU A 120 2.82 12.96 -15.77
C LEU A 120 3.37 14.33 -16.20
N VAL A 121 2.54 15.20 -16.75
CA VAL A 121 2.98 16.52 -17.25
C VAL A 121 3.12 17.58 -16.15
N SER A 122 2.62 17.34 -14.93
CA SER A 122 2.67 18.29 -13.82
C SER A 122 4.10 18.55 -13.30
N GLU A 123 4.54 19.82 -13.26
CA GLU A 123 5.83 20.21 -12.68
C GLU A 123 5.87 20.04 -11.14
N LYS A 124 4.71 19.97 -10.48
CA LYS A 124 4.62 19.89 -9.00
C LYS A 124 4.93 18.50 -8.44
N ARG A 125 4.91 17.45 -9.27
CA ARG A 125 5.06 16.06 -8.85
C ARG A 125 6.47 15.54 -9.16
N SER A 126 7.01 14.69 -8.29
CA SER A 126 8.30 14.04 -8.50
C SER A 126 8.26 13.05 -9.67
N VAL A 127 9.44 12.70 -10.21
CA VAL A 127 9.56 11.71 -11.30
C VAL A 127 9.08 10.34 -10.83
N SER A 128 9.44 9.97 -9.60
CA SER A 128 9.02 8.74 -8.93
C SER A 128 7.49 8.66 -8.82
N PHE A 129 6.83 9.71 -8.34
CA PHE A 129 5.37 9.76 -8.24
C PHE A 129 4.69 9.54 -9.61
N LYS A 130 5.18 10.19 -10.66
CA LYS A 130 4.63 10.07 -12.03
C LYS A 130 4.73 8.65 -12.58
N ILE A 131 5.83 7.97 -12.28
CA ILE A 131 6.03 6.57 -12.69
C ILE A 131 5.23 5.63 -11.78
N ASP A 132 5.12 5.90 -10.48
CA ASP A 132 4.42 5.04 -9.51
C ASP A 132 2.89 5.09 -9.57
N GLN A 133 2.33 5.94 -10.43
CA GLN A 133 0.90 5.90 -10.73
C GLN A 133 0.45 4.52 -11.24
N ASN A 134 -0.84 4.24 -11.13
CA ASN A 134 -1.43 2.97 -11.57
C ASN A 134 -1.56 2.90 -13.11
N TRP A 135 -0.44 2.89 -13.82
CA TRP A 135 -0.38 2.66 -15.27
C TRP A 135 -0.95 1.29 -15.66
N GLY A 136 -0.98 0.33 -14.74
CA GLY A 136 -1.60 -0.98 -14.93
C GLY A 136 -3.11 -0.96 -15.10
N VAL A 137 -3.78 0.16 -14.77
CA VAL A 137 -5.20 0.37 -15.10
C VAL A 137 -5.45 0.33 -16.61
N ILE A 138 -4.42 0.56 -17.44
CA ILE A 138 -4.48 0.33 -18.88
C ILE A 138 -3.70 -0.96 -19.19
N PRO A 139 -4.37 -2.02 -19.67
CA PRO A 139 -3.69 -3.26 -20.05
C PRO A 139 -2.48 -3.00 -20.97
N GLY A 140 -1.33 -3.57 -20.63
CA GLY A 140 -0.06 -3.38 -21.35
C GLY A 140 0.80 -2.20 -20.88
N PHE A 141 0.28 -1.28 -20.07
CA PHE A 141 1.04 -0.10 -19.61
C PHE A 141 1.72 -0.32 -18.23
N GLY A 142 1.33 -1.37 -17.51
CA GLY A 142 1.71 -1.58 -16.10
C GLY A 142 3.09 -2.19 -15.81
N GLY A 143 3.74 -2.88 -16.77
CA GLY A 143 4.99 -3.64 -16.57
C GLY A 143 6.21 -2.78 -16.16
N GLU A 144 7.22 -2.65 -17.02
CA GLU A 144 8.36 -1.73 -16.79
C GLU A 144 7.97 -0.24 -16.93
N ARG A 145 6.68 0.05 -17.12
CA ARG A 145 6.12 1.40 -17.32
C ARG A 145 6.86 2.17 -18.41
N MET A 146 7.21 1.46 -19.48
CA MET A 146 8.00 1.96 -20.60
C MET A 146 7.35 3.19 -21.27
N ILE A 147 6.01 3.17 -21.40
CA ILE A 147 5.23 4.29 -21.94
C ILE A 147 5.37 5.54 -21.06
N ALA A 148 5.25 5.39 -19.74
CA ALA A 148 5.40 6.50 -18.80
C ALA A 148 6.82 7.09 -18.86
N LYS A 149 7.84 6.23 -18.87
CA LYS A 149 9.25 6.64 -18.95
C LYS A 149 9.57 7.34 -20.28
N LYS A 150 9.02 6.86 -21.40
CA LYS A 150 9.18 7.50 -22.72
C LYS A 150 8.49 8.87 -22.79
N LEU A 151 7.26 8.96 -22.29
CA LEU A 151 6.55 10.25 -22.20
C LEU A 151 7.31 11.24 -21.31
N LEU A 152 7.85 10.78 -20.18
CA LEU A 152 8.71 11.60 -19.32
C LEU A 152 9.97 12.08 -20.02
N SER A 153 10.66 11.23 -20.78
CA SER A 153 11.85 11.64 -21.53
C SER A 153 11.55 12.62 -22.67
N ILE A 154 10.29 12.75 -23.09
CA ILE A 154 9.87 13.74 -24.09
C ILE A 154 9.47 15.06 -23.39
N TYR A 155 8.51 15.02 -22.45
CA TYR A 155 8.04 16.22 -21.73
C TYR A 155 9.08 16.86 -20.82
N TYR A 156 10.06 16.08 -20.38
CA TYR A 156 11.16 16.51 -19.52
C TYR A 156 12.51 16.14 -20.12
N TRP A 157 12.66 16.27 -21.45
CA TRP A 157 13.85 15.83 -22.20
C TRP A 157 15.19 16.40 -21.71
N GLU A 158 15.19 17.58 -21.09
CA GLU A 158 16.40 18.17 -20.49
C GLU A 158 16.76 17.57 -19.12
N ARG A 159 15.78 16.98 -18.41
CA ARG A 159 15.94 16.42 -17.05
C ARG A 159 15.95 14.90 -17.00
N VAL A 160 15.43 14.24 -18.02
CA VAL A 160 15.25 12.78 -18.06
C VAL A 160 16.07 12.18 -19.19
N VAL A 161 16.90 11.20 -18.87
CA VAL A 161 17.68 10.43 -19.83
C VAL A 161 16.76 9.35 -20.44
N PRO A 162 16.65 9.22 -21.78
CA PRO A 162 15.75 8.28 -22.45
C PRO A 162 16.26 6.84 -22.38
N VAL A 163 16.28 6.26 -21.18
CA VAL A 163 16.58 4.85 -20.89
C VAL A 163 15.37 4.25 -20.18
N PHE A 164 14.67 3.33 -20.82
CA PHE A 164 13.33 2.93 -20.37
C PHE A 164 13.33 1.67 -19.49
N ARG A 165 14.32 0.77 -19.64
CA ARG A 165 14.45 -0.42 -18.79
C ARG A 165 15.28 -0.09 -17.55
N THR A 166 14.76 -0.47 -16.38
CA THR A 166 15.42 -0.21 -15.10
C THR A 166 16.78 -0.93 -15.03
N GLU A 167 16.84 -2.17 -15.52
CA GLU A 167 18.05 -2.99 -15.59
C GLU A 167 19.18 -2.33 -16.39
N HIS A 168 18.86 -1.65 -17.50
CA HIS A 168 19.86 -0.93 -18.30
C HIS A 168 20.43 0.25 -17.52
N MET A 169 19.58 0.99 -16.81
CA MET A 169 20.03 2.10 -15.98
C MET A 169 20.93 1.62 -14.83
N GLU A 170 20.63 0.46 -14.22
CA GLU A 170 21.47 -0.15 -13.19
C GLU A 170 22.84 -0.59 -13.74
N LEU A 171 22.86 -1.21 -14.92
CA LEU A 171 24.09 -1.59 -15.62
C LEU A 171 24.95 -0.35 -15.91
N PHE A 172 24.36 0.68 -16.51
CA PHE A 172 25.07 1.93 -16.82
C PHE A 172 25.57 2.60 -15.55
N SER A 173 24.75 2.69 -14.50
CA SER A 173 25.16 3.31 -13.24
C SER A 173 26.30 2.56 -12.59
N SER A 174 26.28 1.23 -12.63
CA SER A 174 27.36 0.39 -12.10
C SER A 174 28.64 0.54 -12.92
N GLY A 175 28.54 0.51 -14.26
CA GLY A 175 29.67 0.67 -15.17
C GLY A 175 30.34 2.04 -15.10
N LEU A 176 29.58 3.09 -14.76
CA LEU A 176 30.09 4.45 -14.53
C LEU A 176 30.59 4.69 -13.10
N GLY A 177 30.48 3.70 -12.20
CA GLY A 177 30.88 3.83 -10.80
C GLY A 177 29.98 4.77 -9.98
N ILE A 178 28.72 4.93 -10.37
CA ILE A 178 27.72 5.72 -9.62
C ILE A 178 27.26 4.90 -8.42
N ALA A 179 27.45 5.42 -7.20
CA ALA A 179 27.12 4.73 -5.96
C ALA A 179 25.61 4.78 -5.63
N PHE A 180 24.74 4.44 -6.58
CA PHE A 180 23.28 4.60 -6.46
C PHE A 180 22.68 3.81 -5.28
N LYS A 181 23.28 2.68 -4.88
CA LYS A 181 22.84 1.95 -3.68
C LYS A 181 23.03 2.74 -2.38
N ASN A 182 24.12 3.49 -2.26
CA ASN A 182 24.36 4.37 -1.10
C ASN A 182 23.50 5.63 -1.18
N SER A 183 23.31 6.17 -2.39
CA SER A 183 22.42 7.31 -2.63
C SER A 183 20.97 6.98 -2.28
N ALA A 184 20.52 5.72 -2.41
CA ALA A 184 19.20 5.26 -1.98
C ALA A 184 18.99 5.46 -0.47
N LEU A 185 19.97 5.07 0.35
CA LEU A 185 19.93 5.24 1.81
C LEU A 185 19.90 6.72 2.21
N GLN A 186 20.63 7.58 1.49
CA GLN A 186 20.66 9.02 1.79
C GLN A 186 19.36 9.71 1.39
N LYS A 187 18.85 9.45 0.19
CA LYS A 187 17.68 10.13 -0.37
C LYS A 187 16.35 9.59 0.17
N TYR A 188 16.22 8.27 0.28
CA TYR A 188 14.95 7.62 0.64
C TYR A 188 14.98 6.91 1.99
N ARG A 189 16.12 6.88 2.69
CA ARG A 189 16.29 6.14 3.97
C ARG A 189 15.93 4.66 3.86
N LYS A 190 16.05 4.09 2.65
CA LYS A 190 15.72 2.70 2.31
C LYS A 190 16.86 2.05 1.55
N ASP A 191 16.98 0.74 1.69
CA ASP A 191 17.85 -0.04 0.80
C ASP A 191 17.34 0.03 -0.64
N TYR A 192 18.26 0.03 -1.61
CA TYR A 192 17.93 0.12 -3.04
C TYR A 192 16.97 -0.99 -3.50
N SER A 193 17.08 -2.21 -2.93
CA SER A 193 16.20 -3.33 -3.26
C SER A 193 14.73 -3.09 -2.89
N LEU A 194 14.48 -2.23 -1.88
CA LEU A 194 13.16 -1.92 -1.33
C LEU A 194 12.50 -0.70 -2.00
N LEU A 195 13.18 -0.03 -2.93
CA LEU A 195 12.63 1.11 -3.65
C LEU A 195 11.57 0.67 -4.68
N SER A 196 10.53 1.49 -4.83
CA SER A 196 9.57 1.35 -5.93
C SER A 196 10.26 1.54 -7.29
N MET A 197 9.61 1.10 -8.37
CA MET A 197 10.14 1.29 -9.72
C MET A 197 10.33 2.78 -10.07
N GLY A 198 9.41 3.65 -9.64
CA GLY A 198 9.54 5.10 -9.80
C GLY A 198 10.71 5.66 -8.99
N GLN A 199 10.90 5.23 -7.75
CA GLN A 199 12.02 5.66 -6.91
C GLN A 199 13.37 5.22 -7.47
N LYS A 200 13.48 3.96 -7.94
CA LYS A 200 14.67 3.45 -8.62
C LYS A 200 14.97 4.28 -9.87
N PHE A 201 13.98 4.50 -10.73
CA PHE A 201 14.15 5.30 -11.93
C PHE A 201 14.58 6.73 -11.62
N GLU A 202 13.94 7.41 -10.67
CA GLU A 202 14.30 8.77 -10.30
C GLU A 202 15.73 8.86 -9.74
N LEU A 203 16.12 7.91 -8.91
CA LEU A 203 17.46 7.86 -8.32
C LEU A 203 18.54 7.62 -9.38
N LEU A 204 18.34 6.63 -10.24
CA LEU A 204 19.27 6.29 -11.31
C LEU A 204 19.34 7.41 -12.34
N ASN A 205 18.20 8.01 -12.71
CA ASN A 205 18.17 9.15 -13.62
C ASN A 205 18.96 10.34 -13.04
N ALA A 206 18.75 10.67 -11.76
CA ALA A 206 19.50 11.74 -11.10
C ALA A 206 21.00 11.48 -11.13
N GLY A 207 21.44 10.26 -10.77
CA GLY A 207 22.86 9.89 -10.80
C GLY A 207 23.46 9.96 -12.21
N LEU A 208 22.74 9.50 -13.23
CA LEU A 208 23.17 9.57 -14.63
C LEU A 208 23.28 11.03 -15.12
N VAL A 209 22.31 11.89 -14.77
CA VAL A 209 22.34 13.31 -15.11
C VAL A 209 23.48 14.03 -14.41
N GLU A 210 23.69 13.79 -13.11
CA GLU A 210 24.80 14.37 -12.35
C GLU A 210 26.16 13.94 -12.95
N PHE A 211 26.31 12.67 -13.29
CA PHE A 211 27.51 12.17 -13.96
C PHE A 211 27.71 12.85 -15.32
N LYS A 212 26.66 12.97 -16.13
CA LYS A 212 26.71 13.64 -17.43
C LYS A 212 27.11 15.11 -17.28
N ILE A 213 26.49 15.85 -16.36
CA ILE A 213 26.81 17.27 -16.14
C ILE A 213 28.28 17.42 -15.72
N ALA A 214 28.77 16.55 -14.82
CA ALA A 214 30.14 16.63 -14.33
C ALA A 214 31.22 16.29 -15.38
N ASN A 215 30.91 15.44 -16.37
CA ASN A 215 31.93 14.90 -17.28
C ASN A 215 31.68 15.22 -18.77
N MET A 216 30.45 15.57 -19.14
CA MET A 216 29.94 15.65 -20.52
C MET A 216 28.86 16.74 -20.66
N GLU A 217 29.06 17.90 -20.03
CA GLU A 217 28.05 18.97 -19.91
C GLU A 217 27.36 19.34 -21.24
N LYS A 218 28.12 19.39 -22.34
CA LYS A 218 27.63 19.77 -23.67
C LYS A 218 26.77 18.72 -24.36
N MET A 219 26.73 17.50 -23.84
CA MET A 219 26.01 16.38 -24.42
C MET A 219 24.52 16.46 -24.06
N THR A 220 23.64 16.31 -25.05
CA THR A 220 22.20 16.19 -24.82
C THR A 220 21.88 14.85 -24.13
N ASN A 221 20.71 14.73 -23.50
CA ASN A 221 20.32 13.48 -22.85
C ASN A 221 20.07 12.35 -23.85
N THR A 222 19.59 12.66 -25.06
CA THR A 222 19.39 11.73 -26.18
C THR A 222 20.72 11.20 -26.71
N GLN A 223 21.71 12.08 -26.91
CA GLN A 223 23.05 11.67 -27.31
C GLN A 223 23.72 10.85 -26.21
N PHE A 224 23.58 11.28 -24.95
CA PHE A 224 24.14 10.57 -23.80
C PHE A 224 23.57 9.16 -23.64
N ALA A 225 22.26 8.98 -23.77
CA ALA A 225 21.65 7.65 -23.77
C ALA A 225 22.24 6.76 -24.88
N SER A 226 22.34 7.29 -26.11
CA SER A 226 22.93 6.56 -27.24
C SER A 226 24.38 6.14 -26.98
N PHE A 227 25.15 7.02 -26.33
CA PHE A 227 26.51 6.72 -25.90
C PHE A 227 26.55 5.58 -24.87
N LEU A 228 25.69 5.62 -23.83
CA LEU A 228 25.62 4.55 -22.82
C LEU A 228 25.30 3.19 -23.44
N TYR A 229 24.36 3.16 -24.37
CA TYR A 229 24.06 1.93 -25.12
C TYR A 229 25.23 1.49 -25.98
N SER A 230 25.92 2.40 -26.67
CA SER A 230 27.10 2.04 -27.47
C SER A 230 28.25 1.48 -26.63
N LEU A 231 28.36 1.92 -25.37
CA LEU A 231 29.45 1.57 -24.48
C LEU A 231 29.18 0.25 -23.75
N PHE A 232 27.97 0.05 -23.23
CA PHE A 232 27.64 -1.07 -22.36
C PHE A 232 26.74 -2.12 -23.00
N LEU A 233 25.99 -1.77 -24.05
CA LEU A 233 25.00 -2.65 -24.71
C LEU A 233 24.98 -2.46 -26.25
N PRO A 234 26.12 -2.62 -26.96
CA PRO A 234 26.20 -2.32 -28.39
C PRO A 234 25.27 -3.20 -29.25
N SER A 235 25.02 -4.44 -28.82
CA SER A 235 24.10 -5.38 -29.50
C SER A 235 22.65 -4.87 -29.58
N VAL A 236 22.23 -4.02 -28.63
CA VAL A 236 20.90 -3.42 -28.62
C VAL A 236 20.76 -2.36 -29.73
N LEU A 237 21.84 -1.64 -30.06
CA LEU A 237 21.86 -0.66 -31.16
C LEU A 237 22.04 -1.32 -32.53
N GLU A 238 22.72 -2.46 -32.59
CA GLU A 238 22.93 -3.21 -33.83
C GLU A 238 21.65 -3.94 -34.30
N GLY A 239 20.81 -4.39 -33.36
CA GLY A 239 19.49 -4.95 -33.67
C GLY A 239 18.54 -3.97 -34.36
N GLU A 240 18.68 -2.66 -34.13
CA GLU A 240 17.90 -1.61 -34.83
C GLU A 240 18.31 -1.45 -36.31
N LYS A 241 19.54 -1.81 -36.71
CA LYS A 241 20.00 -1.70 -38.10
C LYS A 241 19.43 -2.77 -39.03
N ALA A 242 18.88 -3.85 -38.49
CA ALA A 242 18.36 -4.96 -39.29
C ALA A 242 16.91 -4.74 -39.80
N ASP A 243 16.19 -3.76 -39.23
CA ASP A 243 14.76 -3.52 -39.53
C ASP A 243 14.53 -2.30 -40.47
N ASP A 244 15.53 -1.45 -40.69
CA ASP A 244 15.44 -0.24 -41.53
C ASP A 244 15.63 -0.53 -43.05
N GLY A 245 15.31 -1.74 -43.52
CA GLY A 245 15.75 -2.26 -44.83
C GLY A 245 14.72 -2.99 -45.68
N ALA A 246 13.42 -2.71 -45.54
CA ALA A 246 12.42 -3.20 -46.49
C ALA A 246 11.21 -2.26 -46.58
N GLU A 247 11.24 -1.32 -47.53
CA GLU A 247 10.21 -1.20 -48.58
C GLU A 247 10.44 0.02 -49.48
N SER A 248 10.43 -0.26 -50.79
CA SER A 248 9.97 0.61 -51.88
C SER A 248 10.71 1.92 -52.20
N GLU A 249 11.66 1.84 -53.14
CA GLU A 249 11.72 2.84 -54.23
C GLU A 249 11.73 2.13 -55.58
N THR A 250 10.61 2.28 -56.30
CA THR A 250 10.47 1.97 -57.71
C THR A 250 10.90 3.21 -58.50
N ALA A 251 12.08 3.17 -59.11
CA ALA A 251 12.42 4.02 -60.25
C ALA A 251 13.35 3.25 -61.20
N LYS A 252 12.88 3.05 -62.45
CA LYS A 252 13.66 2.56 -63.59
C LYS A 252 14.42 3.73 -64.24
N SER A 253 15.48 3.33 -64.96
CA SER A 253 16.39 4.08 -65.85
C SER A 253 17.63 4.62 -65.11
N ASP A 254 18.88 4.31 -65.46
CA ASP A 254 19.46 4.06 -66.77
C ASP A 254 20.71 3.13 -66.76
N MET A 255 21.02 2.68 -67.98
CA MET A 255 22.12 1.86 -68.51
C MET A 255 23.57 2.12 -68.03
N ASP A 256 24.31 1.00 -67.89
CA ASP A 256 25.59 0.64 -68.53
C ASP A 256 26.89 0.43 -67.70
N SER A 257 27.52 -0.71 -68.01
CA SER A 257 28.94 -1.11 -67.91
C SER A 257 29.62 -1.31 -66.52
N GLY A 258 29.95 -2.58 -66.20
CA GLY A 258 30.86 -2.91 -65.09
C GLY A 258 30.88 -4.36 -64.58
N SER A 259 30.79 -5.39 -65.43
CA SER A 259 30.56 -6.79 -65.00
C SER A 259 31.80 -7.59 -64.53
N GLY A 260 32.82 -6.95 -63.96
CA GLY A 260 34.09 -7.62 -63.60
C GLY A 260 34.40 -7.72 -62.10
N SER A 261 33.98 -6.77 -61.25
CA SER A 261 34.42 -6.72 -59.84
C SER A 261 33.38 -7.21 -58.83
N ALA A 262 32.08 -7.09 -59.13
CA ALA A 262 31.01 -7.38 -58.19
C ALA A 262 30.89 -8.88 -57.83
N ALA A 263 31.21 -9.79 -58.75
CA ALA A 263 31.17 -11.23 -58.49
C ALA A 263 32.27 -11.68 -57.51
N SER A 264 33.46 -11.09 -57.59
CA SER A 264 34.58 -11.37 -56.69
C SER A 264 34.32 -10.89 -55.26
N GLU A 265 33.61 -9.78 -55.09
CA GLU A 265 33.20 -9.25 -53.78
C GLU A 265 32.12 -10.12 -53.13
N TYR A 266 31.18 -10.65 -53.93
CA TYR A 266 30.12 -11.53 -53.43
C TYR A 266 30.69 -12.87 -52.92
N GLU A 267 31.64 -13.46 -53.65
CA GLU A 267 32.33 -14.68 -53.22
C GLU A 267 33.24 -14.46 -51.99
N ALA A 268 33.78 -13.26 -51.80
CA ALA A 268 34.53 -12.91 -50.60
C ALA A 268 33.59 -12.84 -49.37
N ARG A 269 32.42 -12.21 -49.52
CA ARG A 269 31.41 -12.12 -48.45
C ARG A 269 30.82 -13.46 -48.06
N ILE A 270 30.58 -14.37 -49.01
CA ILE A 270 30.10 -15.73 -48.71
C ILE A 270 31.14 -16.50 -47.88
N ARG A 271 32.42 -16.42 -48.26
CA ARG A 271 33.51 -17.06 -47.49
C ARG A 271 33.67 -16.49 -46.09
N GLU A 272 33.43 -15.20 -45.91
CA GLU A 272 33.46 -14.55 -44.61
C GLU A 272 32.26 -14.97 -43.74
N ALA A 273 31.06 -15.05 -44.33
CA ALA A 273 29.86 -15.56 -43.67
C ALA A 273 30.02 -17.03 -43.24
N ASP A 274 30.61 -17.89 -44.08
CA ASP A 274 30.86 -19.30 -43.75
C ASP A 274 31.85 -19.46 -42.57
N ARG A 275 32.88 -18.61 -42.50
CA ARG A 275 33.79 -18.56 -41.35
C ARG A 275 33.05 -18.14 -40.08
N MET A 276 32.21 -17.12 -40.16
CA MET A 276 31.44 -16.63 -39.03
C MET A 276 30.43 -17.69 -38.53
N ILE A 277 29.77 -18.41 -39.44
CA ILE A 277 28.88 -19.53 -39.09
C ILE A 277 29.66 -20.65 -38.39
N SER A 278 30.86 -20.97 -38.87
CA SER A 278 31.70 -21.99 -38.24
C SER A 278 32.13 -21.60 -36.82
N ASP A 279 32.52 -20.34 -36.60
CA ASP A 279 32.88 -19.83 -35.28
C ASP A 279 31.67 -19.79 -34.33
N LEU A 280 30.50 -19.37 -34.81
CA LEU A 280 29.26 -19.40 -34.03
C LEU A 280 28.86 -20.81 -33.62
N ARG A 281 29.01 -21.81 -34.51
CA ARG A 281 28.78 -23.21 -34.18
C ARG A 281 29.74 -23.71 -33.10
N ARG A 282 31.01 -23.32 -33.17
CA ARG A 282 32.00 -23.66 -32.14
C ARG A 282 31.65 -23.05 -30.78
N GLN A 283 31.19 -21.80 -30.77
CA GLN A 283 30.75 -21.13 -29.54
C GLN A 283 29.49 -21.75 -28.95
N LEU A 284 28.55 -22.22 -29.79
CA LEU A 284 27.35 -22.92 -29.34
C LEU A 284 27.69 -24.20 -28.58
N VAL A 285 28.60 -25.03 -29.11
CA VAL A 285 29.03 -26.27 -28.44
C VAL A 285 29.62 -25.98 -27.05
N ILE A 286 30.49 -24.97 -26.94
CA ILE A 286 31.09 -24.58 -25.65
C ILE A 286 30.01 -24.09 -24.66
N ARG A 287 28.97 -23.40 -25.15
CA ARG A 287 27.86 -22.95 -24.32
C ARG A 287 26.95 -24.09 -23.88
N GLU A 288 26.70 -25.07 -24.75
CA GLU A 288 25.92 -26.27 -24.42
C GLU A 288 26.63 -27.08 -23.32
N GLU A 289 27.95 -27.26 -23.42
CA GLU A 289 28.75 -27.89 -22.36
C GLU A 289 28.66 -27.12 -21.04
N ARG A 290 28.74 -25.79 -21.08
CA ARG A 290 28.61 -24.95 -19.88
C ARG A 290 27.23 -25.00 -19.25
N ILE A 291 26.17 -25.09 -20.05
CA ILE A 291 24.79 -25.25 -19.56
C ILE A 291 24.66 -26.59 -18.83
N ALA A 292 25.20 -27.67 -19.39
CA ALA A 292 25.17 -28.98 -18.75
C ALA A 292 25.90 -28.99 -17.39
N GLU A 293 27.04 -28.30 -17.28
CA GLU A 293 27.75 -28.13 -16.01
C GLU A 293 26.90 -27.37 -14.97
N LEU A 294 26.26 -26.27 -15.38
CA LEU A 294 25.42 -25.46 -14.49
C LEU A 294 24.16 -26.19 -14.05
N GLU A 295 23.54 -26.98 -14.92
CA GLU A 295 22.40 -27.84 -14.58
C GLU A 295 22.78 -28.87 -13.51
N GLN A 296 23.98 -29.45 -13.61
CA GLN A 296 24.48 -30.39 -12.61
C GLN A 296 24.75 -29.69 -11.27
N GLU A 297 25.32 -28.48 -11.28
CA GLU A 297 25.55 -27.69 -10.06
C GLU A 297 24.22 -27.29 -9.39
N LEU A 298 23.24 -26.86 -10.19
CA LEU A 298 21.92 -26.46 -9.70
C LEU A 298 21.16 -27.65 -9.10
N LYS A 299 21.28 -28.83 -9.70
CA LYS A 299 20.74 -30.09 -9.14
C LYS A 299 21.34 -30.38 -7.76
N MET A 300 22.66 -30.27 -7.60
CA MET A 300 23.33 -30.48 -6.31
C MET A 300 22.88 -29.46 -5.26
N LYS A 301 22.82 -28.16 -5.59
CA LYS A 301 22.36 -27.11 -4.67
C LYS A 301 20.88 -27.26 -4.29
N SER A 302 20.03 -27.67 -5.23
CA SER A 302 18.61 -27.91 -4.95
C SER A 302 18.41 -29.08 -3.97
N ALA A 303 19.24 -30.12 -4.06
CA ALA A 303 19.22 -31.24 -3.12
C ALA A 303 19.72 -30.82 -1.73
N GLU A 304 20.78 -30.00 -1.66
CA GLU A 304 21.30 -29.46 -0.40
C GLU A 304 20.28 -28.56 0.31
N LEU A 305 19.56 -27.72 -0.44
CA LEU A 305 18.49 -26.88 0.10
C LEU A 305 17.33 -27.73 0.65
N ALA A 306 16.91 -28.76 -0.08
CA ALA A 306 15.86 -29.66 0.39
C ALA A 306 16.24 -30.40 1.69
N GLU A 307 17.52 -30.76 1.86
CA GLU A 307 18.02 -31.35 3.09
C GLU A 307 18.01 -30.34 4.26
N LYS A 308 18.43 -29.10 4.02
CA LYS A 308 18.38 -28.01 5.01
C LYS A 308 16.95 -27.69 5.45
N ASP A 309 16.00 -27.66 4.52
CA ASP A 309 14.57 -27.43 4.83
C ASP A 309 13.99 -28.55 5.69
N SER A 310 14.35 -29.81 5.41
CA SER A 310 13.97 -30.95 6.24
C SER A 310 14.51 -30.85 7.67
N LEU A 311 15.79 -30.44 7.82
CA LEU A 311 16.41 -30.24 9.13
C LEU A 311 15.80 -29.06 9.90
N LEU A 312 15.44 -27.97 9.21
CA LEU A 312 14.73 -26.84 9.80
C LEU A 312 13.35 -27.26 10.30
N GLY A 313 12.57 -27.99 9.50
CA GLY A 313 11.27 -28.51 9.92
C GLY A 313 11.35 -29.42 11.17
N GLN A 314 12.38 -30.26 11.27
CA GLN A 314 12.61 -31.09 12.46
C GLN A 314 12.97 -30.26 13.71
N ARG A 315 13.69 -29.15 13.55
CA ARG A 315 14.00 -28.23 14.66
C ARG A 315 12.77 -27.45 15.09
N GLU A 316 11.97 -26.96 14.16
CA GLU A 316 10.73 -26.24 14.45
C GLU A 316 9.74 -27.11 15.23
N GLU A 317 9.58 -28.38 14.84
CA GLU A 317 8.70 -29.32 15.53
C GLU A 317 9.18 -29.60 16.97
N LYS A 318 10.49 -29.75 17.17
CA LYS A 318 11.06 -29.89 18.53
C LYS A 318 10.78 -28.66 19.40
N VAL A 319 11.00 -27.46 18.86
CA VAL A 319 10.72 -26.20 19.58
C VAL A 319 9.23 -26.08 19.90
N ARG A 320 8.36 -26.49 18.97
CA ARG A 320 6.91 -26.47 19.17
C ARG A 320 6.47 -27.43 20.28
N GLN A 321 7.06 -28.62 20.34
CA GLN A 321 6.80 -29.59 21.42
C GLN A 321 7.29 -29.08 22.78
N GLU A 322 8.49 -28.49 22.83
CA GLU A 322 9.04 -27.86 24.03
C GLU A 322 8.10 -26.76 24.56
N LEU A 323 7.65 -25.87 23.66
CA LEU A 323 6.74 -24.77 23.99
C LEU A 323 5.37 -25.29 24.47
N SER A 324 4.85 -26.35 23.85
CA SER A 324 3.59 -26.98 24.29
C SER A 324 3.71 -27.61 25.68
N ASN A 325 4.86 -28.20 26.02
CA ASN A 325 5.10 -28.76 27.34
C ASN A 325 5.21 -27.66 28.40
N GLN A 326 5.88 -26.55 28.09
CA GLN A 326 5.96 -25.38 28.98
C GLN A 326 4.58 -24.75 29.23
N LEU A 327 3.74 -24.67 28.20
CA LEU A 327 2.36 -24.19 28.33
C LEU A 327 1.53 -25.07 29.27
N LYS A 328 1.62 -26.40 29.13
CA LYS A 328 0.91 -27.34 30.01
C LYS A 328 1.37 -27.24 31.47
N GLU A 329 2.67 -27.02 31.68
CA GLU A 329 3.22 -26.85 33.04
C GLU A 329 2.75 -25.53 33.67
N ALA A 330 2.72 -24.44 32.89
CA ALA A 330 2.21 -23.15 33.32
C ALA A 330 0.69 -23.18 33.63
N GLU A 331 -0.10 -23.88 32.81
CA GLU A 331 -1.53 -24.12 33.07
C GLU A 331 -1.74 -24.88 34.38
N ARG A 332 -0.95 -25.93 34.61
CA ARG A 332 -1.02 -26.73 35.83
C ARG A 332 -0.66 -25.93 37.08
N GLN A 333 0.35 -25.06 37.00
CA GLN A 333 0.70 -24.13 38.08
C GLN A 333 -0.41 -23.13 38.35
N SER A 334 -1.02 -22.58 37.29
CA SER A 334 -2.15 -21.65 37.42
C SER A 334 -3.38 -22.31 38.08
N GLU A 335 -3.66 -23.58 37.78
CA GLU A 335 -4.75 -24.31 38.43
C GLU A 335 -4.49 -24.55 39.93
N ILE A 336 -3.23 -24.85 40.30
CA ILE A 336 -2.82 -25.01 41.70
C ILE A 336 -2.98 -23.69 42.46
N GLU A 337 -2.49 -22.58 41.91
CA GLU A 337 -2.65 -21.24 42.53
C GLU A 337 -4.13 -20.86 42.67
N LYS A 338 -4.95 -21.15 41.67
CA LYS A 338 -6.40 -20.90 41.70
C LYS A 338 -7.10 -21.73 42.78
N ALA A 339 -6.68 -22.96 43.01
CA ALA A 339 -7.22 -23.82 44.06
C ALA A 339 -6.83 -23.32 45.46
N GLU A 340 -5.60 -22.85 45.66
CA GLU A 340 -5.16 -22.22 46.91
C GLU A 340 -5.93 -20.93 47.21
N LEU A 341 -6.11 -20.07 46.20
CA LEU A 341 -6.90 -18.84 46.32
C LEU A 341 -8.35 -19.13 46.70
N LYS A 342 -8.99 -20.13 46.09
CA LYS A 342 -10.34 -20.56 46.47
C LYS A 342 -10.44 -21.02 47.92
N ARG A 343 -9.44 -21.76 48.40
CA ARG A 343 -9.38 -22.20 49.80
C ARG A 343 -9.25 -21.00 50.75
N LYS A 344 -8.39 -20.04 50.41
CA LYS A 344 -8.19 -18.80 51.17
C LYS A 344 -9.47 -17.96 51.24
N ILE A 345 -10.18 -17.84 50.12
CA ILE A 345 -11.49 -17.16 50.05
C ILE A 345 -12.48 -17.84 50.99
N SER A 346 -12.60 -19.17 50.95
CA SER A 346 -13.53 -19.90 51.83
C SER A 346 -13.20 -19.73 53.32
N GLU A 347 -11.92 -19.68 53.70
CA GLU A 347 -11.51 -19.40 55.08
C GLU A 347 -11.87 -17.98 55.52
N LEU A 348 -11.70 -17.00 54.64
CA LEU A 348 -12.05 -15.59 54.92
C LEU A 348 -13.56 -15.41 55.01
N THR A 349 -14.34 -16.05 54.14
CA THR A 349 -15.82 -16.03 54.21
C THR A 349 -16.32 -16.61 55.53
N GLY A 350 -15.73 -17.72 56.00
CA GLY A 350 -16.08 -18.29 57.31
C GLY A 350 -15.77 -17.36 58.48
N HIS A 351 -14.66 -16.62 58.43
CA HIS A 351 -14.36 -15.60 59.44
C HIS A 351 -15.34 -14.41 59.41
N VAL A 352 -15.81 -14.02 58.23
CA VAL A 352 -16.82 -12.97 58.09
C VAL A 352 -18.16 -13.42 58.71
N GLU A 353 -18.60 -14.64 58.45
CA GLU A 353 -19.83 -15.20 59.05
C GLU A 353 -19.73 -15.30 60.59
N GLU A 354 -18.56 -15.68 61.12
CA GLU A 354 -18.29 -15.71 62.56
C GLU A 354 -18.39 -14.29 63.17
N LEU A 355 -17.79 -13.29 62.51
CA LEU A 355 -17.84 -11.88 62.93
C LEU A 355 -19.26 -11.31 62.88
N GLU A 356 -20.03 -11.62 61.84
CA GLU A 356 -21.43 -11.22 61.71
C GLU A 356 -22.30 -11.81 62.82
N ARG A 357 -22.06 -13.07 63.21
CA ARG A 357 -22.75 -13.72 64.33
C ARG A 357 -22.42 -13.06 65.68
N VAL A 358 -21.18 -12.59 65.86
CA VAL A 358 -20.73 -11.84 67.06
C VAL A 358 -21.34 -10.43 67.09
N ILE A 359 -21.53 -9.79 65.95
CA ILE A 359 -22.20 -8.48 65.85
C ILE A 359 -23.70 -8.63 66.13
N GLY A 360 -24.37 -9.63 65.52
CA GLY A 360 -25.79 -9.87 65.71
C GLY A 360 -26.18 -10.26 67.15
N SER A 361 -25.27 -10.87 67.92
CA SER A 361 -25.48 -11.16 69.34
C SER A 361 -25.28 -9.95 70.26
N ARG A 362 -24.62 -8.89 69.79
CA ARG A 362 -24.47 -7.61 70.51
C ARG A 362 -25.64 -6.64 70.29
N GLU A 363 -26.43 -6.84 69.24
CA GLU A 363 -27.61 -6.03 68.93
C GLU A 363 -28.89 -6.50 69.68
N SER A 364 -28.86 -7.68 70.30
CA SER A 364 -29.94 -8.18 71.17
C SER A 364 -29.79 -7.75 72.63
N GLY A 365 -29.98 -6.46 72.91
CA GLY A 365 -30.23 -5.87 74.23
C GLY A 365 -31.43 -4.90 74.16
N PRO A 366 -32.27 -4.76 75.20
CA PRO A 366 -33.66 -4.33 75.02
C PRO A 366 -33.76 -2.81 74.84
N ALA A 367 -34.42 -2.37 73.76
CA ALA A 367 -34.84 -0.99 73.56
C ALA A 367 -36.37 -0.90 73.45
N LEU A 368 -36.90 0.00 74.27
CA LEU A 368 -38.29 0.32 74.52
C LEU A 368 -39.11 0.76 73.29
N GLN A 369 -40.39 0.36 73.32
CA GLN A 369 -41.60 1.02 72.80
C GLN A 369 -41.43 2.40 72.12
N LEU A 370 -42.07 2.56 70.95
CA LEU A 370 -43.25 3.44 70.78
C LEU A 370 -43.89 3.31 69.38
N SER A 371 -45.19 3.05 69.45
CA SER A 371 -46.33 3.21 68.52
C SER A 371 -46.22 4.07 67.26
N GLY A 372 -46.98 3.69 66.21
CA GLY A 372 -47.67 4.67 65.34
C GLY A 372 -48.11 4.19 63.94
N THR A 373 -49.33 3.64 63.87
CA THR A 373 -50.37 3.83 62.81
C THR A 373 -50.13 3.50 61.32
N ASP A 374 -50.84 2.47 60.86
CA ASP A 374 -51.72 2.34 59.67
C ASP A 374 -51.52 3.26 58.44
N THR A 375 -51.36 2.67 57.25
CA THR A 375 -52.43 2.60 56.21
C THR A 375 -51.97 1.92 54.92
N ASP A 376 -52.83 1.01 54.46
CA ASP A 376 -53.17 0.56 53.10
C ASP A 376 -52.13 0.26 52.01
N ARG A 377 -52.13 -1.04 51.67
CA ARG A 377 -51.81 -1.59 50.35
C ARG A 377 -52.95 -1.32 49.38
N SER A 378 -52.70 -0.65 48.27
CA SER A 378 -53.10 -1.07 46.91
C SER A 378 -52.72 0.01 45.90
N ASP A 379 -51.75 -0.31 45.04
CA ASP A 379 -51.78 -0.04 43.61
C ASP A 379 -50.51 -0.62 42.97
N VAL A 380 -50.57 -1.94 42.79
CA VAL A 380 -49.66 -2.72 41.96
C VAL A 380 -50.31 -2.82 40.59
N VAL A 381 -49.96 -1.94 39.66
CA VAL A 381 -49.79 -2.22 38.22
C VAL A 381 -48.94 -1.07 37.65
N ASN A 382 -47.62 -1.16 37.78
CA ASN A 382 -46.59 -0.48 36.97
C ASN A 382 -45.23 -0.74 37.63
N GLY A 383 -44.68 -1.94 37.45
CA GLY A 383 -43.41 -2.30 38.09
C GLY A 383 -42.71 -3.51 37.49
N GLU A 384 -43.18 -4.04 36.37
CA GLU A 384 -42.49 -5.12 35.65
C GLU A 384 -41.67 -4.53 34.49
N MET A 385 -40.68 -3.69 34.82
CA MET A 385 -39.61 -3.35 33.87
C MET A 385 -38.27 -2.96 34.51
N ASP A 386 -38.15 -2.88 35.84
CA ASP A 386 -36.94 -2.33 36.49
C ASP A 386 -36.07 -3.31 37.29
N THR A 387 -36.28 -4.63 37.19
CA THR A 387 -35.55 -5.60 38.06
C THR A 387 -34.48 -6.45 37.35
N PHE A 388 -33.92 -6.01 36.22
CA PHE A 388 -32.80 -6.71 35.56
C PHE A 388 -31.45 -6.00 35.60
N HIS A 389 -31.32 -4.83 36.25
CA HIS A 389 -30.06 -4.06 36.22
C HIS A 389 -29.05 -4.33 37.35
N GLN A 390 -29.19 -5.41 38.13
CA GLN A 390 -28.24 -5.69 39.22
C GLN A 390 -27.71 -7.12 39.25
N GLN A 391 -27.32 -7.70 38.11
CA GLN A 391 -26.40 -8.85 38.09
C GLN A 391 -25.47 -8.76 36.86
N GLY A 392 -24.37 -8.02 37.01
CA GLY A 392 -23.32 -7.90 35.98
C GLY A 392 -22.05 -7.16 36.46
N ALA A 393 -21.86 -7.04 37.78
CA ALA A 393 -20.70 -6.35 38.35
C ALA A 393 -19.60 -7.36 38.71
N GLU A 394 -18.92 -7.94 37.71
CA GLU A 394 -17.72 -8.76 37.94
C GLU A 394 -16.43 -8.27 37.25
N ASP A 395 -16.45 -7.16 36.50
CA ASP A 395 -15.21 -6.47 36.08
C ASP A 395 -15.33 -5.02 36.51
N GLY A 396 -14.66 -4.61 37.59
CA GLY A 396 -14.69 -3.25 38.17
C GLY A 396 -14.10 -2.15 37.26
N ARG A 397 -14.14 -2.33 35.95
CA ARG A 397 -13.66 -1.40 34.93
C ARG A 397 -14.81 -0.52 34.47
N GLN A 398 -14.54 0.78 34.40
CA GLN A 398 -15.40 1.77 33.75
C GLN A 398 -15.79 1.29 32.34
N ARG A 399 -17.08 1.36 31.99
CA ARG A 399 -17.61 1.01 30.66
C ARG A 399 -18.13 2.26 29.96
N LEU A 400 -17.86 2.35 28.66
CA LEU A 400 -18.28 3.45 27.79
C LEU A 400 -19.43 3.02 26.89
N LYS A 401 -20.40 3.90 26.68
CA LYS A 401 -21.56 3.63 25.84
C LYS A 401 -21.21 3.70 24.35
N THR A 402 -21.83 2.83 23.56
CA THR A 402 -21.70 2.82 22.09
C THR A 402 -22.57 3.86 21.41
N GLY A 403 -23.55 4.43 22.10
CA GLY A 403 -24.59 5.29 21.52
C GLY A 403 -25.71 4.50 20.84
N ILE A 404 -25.72 3.17 20.99
CA ILE A 404 -26.78 2.28 20.51
C ILE A 404 -27.22 1.44 21.69
N ASP A 405 -28.36 1.77 22.30
CA ASP A 405 -28.86 1.16 23.53
C ASP A 405 -28.85 -0.38 23.48
N ARG A 406 -29.36 -0.94 22.37
CA ARG A 406 -29.41 -2.41 22.18
C ARG A 406 -28.03 -3.05 22.06
N LEU A 407 -27.04 -2.33 21.52
CA LEU A 407 -25.66 -2.82 21.46
C LEU A 407 -25.01 -2.74 22.83
N ASP A 408 -25.30 -1.69 23.60
CA ASP A 408 -24.83 -1.56 24.99
C ASP A 408 -25.41 -2.66 25.87
N ASP A 409 -26.69 -3.00 25.72
CA ASP A 409 -27.31 -4.15 26.38
C ASP A 409 -26.58 -5.45 26.02
N LEU A 410 -26.36 -5.70 24.73
CA LEU A 410 -25.64 -6.87 24.24
C LEU A 410 -24.23 -6.98 24.85
N LEU A 411 -23.56 -5.84 25.05
CA LEU A 411 -22.22 -5.72 25.65
C LEU A 411 -22.25 -5.62 27.19
N ASN A 412 -23.38 -5.90 27.84
CA ASN A 412 -23.56 -5.82 29.30
C ASN A 412 -23.23 -4.43 29.88
N GLY A 413 -23.82 -3.40 29.28
CA GLY A 413 -23.74 -2.01 29.73
C GLY A 413 -22.74 -1.14 28.97
N GLY A 414 -22.07 -1.67 27.94
CA GLY A 414 -21.15 -0.93 27.07
C GLY A 414 -19.74 -1.54 27.01
N ILE A 415 -18.84 -0.84 26.33
CA ILE A 415 -17.46 -1.29 26.04
C ILE A 415 -16.54 -1.02 27.24
N PRO A 416 -15.76 -2.01 27.74
CA PRO A 416 -14.77 -1.75 28.79
C PRO A 416 -13.73 -0.69 28.40
N ALA A 417 -13.37 0.19 29.34
CA ALA A 417 -12.31 1.17 29.13
C ALA A 417 -10.98 0.50 28.77
N GLY A 418 -10.29 1.04 27.75
CA GLY A 418 -9.05 0.48 27.22
C GLY A 418 -9.24 -0.50 26.05
N SER A 419 -10.46 -0.92 25.73
CA SER A 419 -10.72 -1.88 24.65
C SER A 419 -10.41 -1.32 23.26
N GLN A 420 -9.70 -2.11 22.45
CA GLN A 420 -9.41 -1.86 21.05
C GLN A 420 -10.11 -2.94 20.22
N PHE A 421 -11.08 -2.56 19.38
CA PHE A 421 -11.91 -3.54 18.66
C PHE A 421 -12.19 -3.15 17.21
N ILE A 422 -12.46 -4.16 16.40
CA ILE A 422 -12.70 -3.99 14.97
C ILE A 422 -14.20 -3.97 14.66
N VAL A 423 -14.61 -3.16 13.69
CA VAL A 423 -15.87 -3.33 12.97
C VAL A 423 -15.55 -3.88 11.58
N TYR A 424 -15.92 -5.15 11.37
CA TYR A 424 -15.54 -5.91 10.18
C TYR A 424 -16.77 -6.26 9.35
N GLY A 425 -16.73 -6.08 8.04
CA GLY A 425 -17.78 -6.59 7.16
C GLY A 425 -17.75 -6.04 5.73
N PRO A 426 -18.69 -6.47 4.87
CA PRO A 426 -18.80 -5.97 3.50
C PRO A 426 -18.98 -4.45 3.42
N SER A 427 -18.73 -3.90 2.24
CA SER A 427 -19.07 -2.49 1.96
C SER A 427 -20.58 -2.27 1.98
N PHE A 428 -21.02 -1.07 2.36
CA PHE A 428 -22.42 -0.62 2.32
C PHE A 428 -23.39 -1.36 3.25
N ILE A 429 -22.89 -2.04 4.27
CA ILE A 429 -23.73 -2.77 5.24
C ILE A 429 -24.02 -1.96 6.51
N GLY A 430 -23.56 -0.71 6.61
CA GLY A 430 -23.85 0.20 7.73
C GLY A 430 -22.87 0.11 8.91
N LYS A 431 -21.61 -0.29 8.66
CA LYS A 431 -20.54 -0.29 9.67
C LYS A 431 -20.33 1.11 10.25
N GLU A 432 -20.41 2.09 9.35
CA GLU A 432 -20.20 3.51 9.59
C GLU A 432 -21.23 4.07 10.56
N LEU A 433 -22.45 3.51 10.61
CA LEU A 433 -23.48 3.92 11.56
C LEU A 433 -23.07 3.62 13.01
N VAL A 434 -22.48 2.45 13.27
CA VAL A 434 -21.96 2.11 14.61
C VAL A 434 -20.78 2.99 14.99
N ILE A 435 -19.89 3.25 14.03
CA ILE A 435 -18.72 4.09 14.26
C ILE A 435 -19.13 5.54 14.56
N ASN A 436 -20.06 6.08 13.80
CA ASN A 436 -20.54 7.44 13.98
C ASN A 436 -21.37 7.60 15.26
N ALA A 437 -22.18 6.60 15.64
CA ALA A 437 -22.88 6.57 16.93
C ALA A 437 -21.89 6.56 18.11
N PHE A 438 -20.85 5.73 18.03
CA PHE A 438 -19.78 5.66 19.05
C PHE A 438 -19.02 6.98 19.19
N ALA A 439 -18.75 7.66 18.07
CA ALA A 439 -18.14 8.98 18.05
C ALA A 439 -19.06 10.05 18.68
N ALA A 440 -20.34 10.08 18.28
CA ALA A 440 -21.31 11.03 18.77
C ALA A 440 -21.55 10.92 20.29
N GLU A 441 -21.64 9.69 20.79
CA GLU A 441 -21.82 9.42 22.22
C GLU A 441 -20.64 9.97 23.06
N GLY A 442 -19.41 9.78 22.58
CA GLY A 442 -18.23 10.34 23.27
C GLY A 442 -18.22 11.85 23.31
N LEU A 443 -18.62 12.51 22.22
CA LEU A 443 -18.72 13.96 22.18
C LEU A 443 -19.83 14.48 23.10
N ALA A 444 -20.95 13.76 23.20
CA ALA A 444 -22.02 14.09 24.15
C ALA A 444 -21.56 14.01 25.61
N GLU A 445 -20.68 13.04 25.94
CA GLU A 445 -20.03 12.92 27.26
C GLU A 445 -18.92 13.96 27.50
N GLY A 446 -18.56 14.76 26.48
CA GLY A 446 -17.48 15.73 26.53
C GLY A 446 -16.08 15.12 26.42
N ALA A 447 -15.97 13.87 25.98
CA ALA A 447 -14.70 13.21 25.72
C ALA A 447 -14.16 13.63 24.34
N PRO A 448 -12.89 14.03 24.23
CA PRO A 448 -12.24 14.28 22.94
C PRO A 448 -12.31 13.07 22.02
N LEU A 449 -12.51 13.34 20.73
CA LEU A 449 -12.56 12.38 19.66
C LEU A 449 -11.37 12.56 18.73
N ILE A 450 -10.64 11.49 18.47
CA ILE A 450 -9.54 11.46 17.51
C ILE A 450 -9.93 10.58 16.33
N TRP A 451 -10.07 11.19 15.16
CA TRP A 451 -10.23 10.50 13.89
C TRP A 451 -8.87 10.23 13.25
N ILE A 452 -8.68 9.01 12.76
CA ILE A 452 -7.62 8.66 11.83
C ILE A 452 -8.29 8.27 10.53
N THR A 453 -8.09 9.05 9.48
CA THR A 453 -8.76 8.87 8.18
C THR A 453 -7.78 8.46 7.09
N THR A 454 -8.13 7.42 6.35
CA THR A 454 -7.34 6.83 5.24
C THR A 454 -8.22 6.52 4.02
N ASP A 455 -9.54 6.70 4.14
CA ASP A 455 -10.54 6.37 3.11
C ASP A 455 -11.52 7.52 2.80
N ARG A 456 -11.44 8.62 3.57
CA ARG A 456 -12.34 9.78 3.50
C ARG A 456 -11.62 11.07 3.84
N THR A 457 -12.05 12.16 3.21
CA THR A 457 -11.56 13.50 3.57
C THR A 457 -12.22 13.98 4.86
N ILE A 458 -11.62 14.97 5.52
CA ILE A 458 -12.19 15.57 6.73
C ILE A 458 -13.57 16.18 6.45
N ASP A 459 -13.75 16.79 5.28
CA ASP A 459 -15.04 17.39 4.90
C ASP A 459 -16.14 16.34 4.72
N GLU A 460 -15.81 15.17 4.19
CA GLU A 460 -16.74 14.04 4.10
C GLU A 460 -17.11 13.50 5.48
N ILE A 461 -16.14 13.29 6.37
CA ILE A 461 -16.41 12.88 7.77
C ILE A 461 -17.26 13.94 8.48
N ARG A 462 -16.98 15.23 8.28
CA ARG A 462 -17.77 16.31 8.85
C ARG A 462 -19.21 16.27 8.35
N ALA A 463 -19.43 16.04 7.06
CA ALA A 463 -20.77 15.90 6.49
C ALA A 463 -21.50 14.67 7.06
N GLU A 464 -20.82 13.52 7.14
CA GLU A 464 -21.36 12.30 7.76
C GLU A 464 -21.77 12.56 9.22
N MET A 465 -20.88 13.15 10.03
CA MET A 465 -21.15 13.39 11.44
C MET A 465 -22.21 14.47 11.69
N THR A 466 -22.27 15.51 10.86
CA THR A 466 -23.31 16.55 10.97
C THR A 466 -24.71 15.99 10.74
N SER A 467 -24.82 14.92 9.93
CA SER A 467 -26.10 14.21 9.73
C SER A 467 -26.56 13.40 10.95
N VAL A 468 -25.61 13.00 11.81
CA VAL A 468 -25.88 12.26 13.06
C VAL A 468 -26.13 13.23 14.22
N ILE A 469 -25.27 14.24 14.37
CA ILE A 469 -25.37 15.29 15.38
C ILE A 469 -25.20 16.67 14.73
N SER A 470 -26.27 17.46 14.71
CA SER A 470 -26.27 18.77 14.04
C SER A 470 -25.27 19.78 14.62
N SER A 471 -24.86 19.60 15.88
CA SER A 471 -23.88 20.45 16.58
C SER A 471 -22.43 19.98 16.39
N TYR A 472 -22.14 19.01 15.50
CA TYR A 472 -20.78 18.49 15.29
C TYR A 472 -19.71 19.58 15.08
N THR A 473 -20.04 20.61 14.29
CA THR A 473 -19.14 21.73 14.01
C THR A 473 -18.79 22.56 15.25
N GLU A 474 -19.66 22.58 16.27
CA GLU A 474 -19.39 23.25 17.54
C GLU A 474 -18.38 22.47 18.38
N TYR A 475 -18.50 21.14 18.41
CA TYR A 475 -17.51 20.27 19.05
C TYR A 475 -16.12 20.41 18.43
N GLU A 476 -16.05 20.54 17.11
CA GLU A 476 -14.79 20.81 16.40
C GLU A 476 -14.20 22.17 16.84
N LYS A 477 -14.99 23.25 16.81
CA LYS A 477 -14.53 24.59 17.25
C LYS A 477 -14.12 24.64 18.72
N ASN A 478 -14.74 23.84 19.57
CA ASN A 478 -14.44 23.76 21.00
C ASN A 478 -13.21 22.89 21.31
N GLY A 479 -12.51 22.38 20.30
CA GLY A 479 -11.31 21.56 20.49
C GLY A 479 -11.62 20.18 21.07
N LEU A 480 -12.78 19.60 20.76
CA LEU A 480 -13.15 18.24 21.14
C LEU A 480 -12.97 17.24 20.01
N VAL A 481 -12.73 17.69 18.77
CA VAL A 481 -12.55 16.81 17.61
C VAL A 481 -11.21 17.09 16.96
N TYR A 482 -10.42 16.03 16.77
CA TYR A 482 -9.11 16.10 16.13
C TYR A 482 -9.00 15.07 15.00
N TYR A 483 -8.22 15.41 13.97
CA TYR A 483 -8.04 14.57 12.80
C TYR A 483 -6.56 14.26 12.55
N ILE A 484 -6.29 13.03 12.16
CA ILE A 484 -5.03 12.58 11.59
C ILE A 484 -5.39 12.04 10.21
N ASP A 485 -5.10 12.85 9.21
CA ASP A 485 -5.59 12.66 7.85
C ASP A 485 -4.49 12.12 6.96
N ALA A 486 -4.63 10.86 6.55
CA ALA A 486 -3.76 10.17 5.62
C ALA A 486 -4.43 9.93 4.25
N TYR A 487 -5.50 10.66 3.93
CA TYR A 487 -6.27 10.50 2.68
C TYR A 487 -6.36 11.78 1.85
N SER A 488 -6.66 12.93 2.45
CA SER A 488 -6.96 14.17 1.72
C SER A 488 -5.82 14.59 0.80
N ARG A 489 -4.56 14.47 1.23
CA ARG A 489 -3.39 14.78 0.40
C ARG A 489 -3.25 13.83 -0.80
N ILE A 490 -3.59 12.54 -0.63
CA ILE A 490 -3.55 11.54 -1.69
C ILE A 490 -4.55 11.89 -2.81
N VAL A 491 -5.74 12.39 -2.45
CA VAL A 491 -6.76 12.82 -3.42
C VAL A 491 -6.57 14.25 -3.93
N GLY A 492 -5.50 14.93 -3.51
CA GLY A 492 -5.19 16.29 -3.92
C GLY A 492 -6.07 17.37 -3.28
N ASP A 493 -6.71 17.06 -2.15
CA ASP A 493 -7.36 18.07 -1.32
C ASP A 493 -6.32 18.79 -0.46
N ASP A 494 -6.12 20.07 -0.77
CA ASP A 494 -5.18 20.94 -0.09
C ASP A 494 -5.79 21.71 1.09
N SER A 495 -7.05 21.44 1.44
CA SER A 495 -7.73 22.02 2.60
C SER A 495 -6.91 21.85 3.88
N VAL A 496 -6.96 22.85 4.74
CA VAL A 496 -6.27 22.85 6.04
C VAL A 496 -7.29 23.15 7.13
N SER A 497 -7.44 22.22 8.07
CA SER A 497 -8.19 22.41 9.31
C SER A 497 -7.23 22.58 10.49
N GLU A 498 -7.56 23.49 11.41
CA GLU A 498 -6.77 23.78 12.62
C GLU A 498 -6.59 22.56 13.52
N ASN A 499 -7.61 21.70 13.58
CA ASN A 499 -7.60 20.49 14.41
C ASN A 499 -7.07 19.25 13.68
N ALA A 500 -6.52 19.42 12.48
CA ALA A 500 -6.03 18.34 11.65
C ALA A 500 -4.51 18.29 11.56
N ALA A 501 -3.97 17.09 11.58
CA ALA A 501 -2.59 16.80 11.21
C ALA A 501 -2.63 15.96 9.94
N TYR A 502 -1.98 16.43 8.87
CA TYR A 502 -1.99 15.76 7.58
C TYR A 502 -0.74 14.92 7.41
N LEU A 503 -0.91 13.67 6.99
CA LEU A 503 0.19 12.79 6.63
C LEU A 503 0.62 13.10 5.20
N ASP A 504 1.88 13.48 5.04
CA ASP A 504 2.45 13.67 3.70
C ASP A 504 2.54 12.34 2.94
N GLU A 505 2.38 12.40 1.61
CA GLU A 505 2.37 11.22 0.72
C GLU A 505 3.62 10.32 0.83
N ASN A 506 4.74 10.85 1.34
CA ASN A 506 6.01 10.14 1.48
C ASN A 506 6.30 9.64 2.91
N SER A 507 5.41 9.93 3.86
CA SER A 507 5.61 9.57 5.27
C SER A 507 5.36 8.08 5.50
N SER A 508 6.07 7.49 6.47
CA SER A 508 5.80 6.10 6.84
C SER A 508 4.47 5.99 7.59
N VAL A 509 3.81 4.83 7.50
CA VAL A 509 2.60 4.55 8.31
C VAL A 509 2.86 4.68 9.81
N GLU A 510 4.10 4.48 10.26
CA GLU A 510 4.48 4.64 11.66
C GLU A 510 4.32 6.10 12.14
N THR A 511 4.41 7.07 11.22
CA THR A 511 4.22 8.49 11.53
C THR A 511 2.80 8.77 12.05
N ILE A 512 1.80 7.94 11.69
CA ILE A 512 0.43 8.01 12.25
C ILE A 512 0.46 7.86 13.77
N ASN A 513 1.29 6.95 14.29
CA ASN A 513 1.43 6.75 15.73
C ASN A 513 2.04 7.98 16.41
N ASP A 514 3.08 8.56 15.81
CA ASP A 514 3.75 9.74 16.35
C ASP A 514 2.83 10.97 16.34
N MET A 515 2.08 11.18 15.26
CA MET A 515 1.07 12.23 15.15
C MET A 515 -0.03 12.07 16.20
N ALA A 516 -0.51 10.84 16.41
CA ALA A 516 -1.50 10.55 17.45
C ALA A 516 -0.96 10.83 18.85
N ASN A 517 0.25 10.37 19.15
CA ASN A 517 0.89 10.62 20.44
C ASN A 517 1.09 12.12 20.68
N SER A 518 1.62 12.84 19.70
CA SER A 518 1.80 14.30 19.77
C SER A 518 0.48 15.01 20.03
N ARG A 519 -0.59 14.61 19.33
CA ARG A 519 -1.91 15.19 19.52
C ARG A 519 -2.45 14.92 20.91
N ILE A 520 -2.38 13.68 21.38
CA ILE A 520 -2.87 13.29 22.71
C ILE A 520 -2.09 14.03 23.81
N SER A 521 -0.78 14.19 23.66
CA SER A 521 0.03 15.00 24.58
C SER A 521 -0.40 16.47 24.59
N SER A 522 -0.83 17.03 23.45
CA SER A 522 -1.31 18.43 23.40
C SER A 522 -2.61 18.66 24.18
N ILE A 523 -3.39 17.61 24.44
CA ILE A 523 -4.67 17.65 25.17
C ILE A 523 -4.65 16.81 26.46
N GLU A 524 -3.46 16.63 27.05
CA GLU A 524 -3.25 15.70 28.17
C GLU A 524 -4.17 15.98 29.38
N THR A 525 -4.42 17.25 29.70
CA THR A 525 -5.32 17.63 30.80
C THR A 525 -6.74 17.10 30.57
N LEU A 526 -7.27 17.31 29.37
CA LEU A 526 -8.63 16.90 29.01
C LEU A 526 -8.74 15.38 28.92
N VAL A 527 -7.70 14.73 28.40
CA VAL A 527 -7.57 13.26 28.37
C VAL A 527 -7.57 12.66 29.78
N LYS A 528 -6.89 13.29 30.75
CA LYS A 528 -6.89 12.81 32.15
C LYS A 528 -8.24 13.00 32.83
N GLU A 529 -8.97 14.07 32.51
CA GLU A 529 -10.26 14.38 33.13
C GLU A 529 -11.43 13.60 32.54
N LYS A 530 -11.46 13.45 31.21
CA LYS A 530 -12.61 12.93 30.46
C LYS A 530 -12.32 11.63 29.70
N GLY A 531 -11.07 11.19 29.63
CA GLY A 531 -10.64 10.17 28.69
C GLY A 531 -10.66 10.70 27.25
N TYR A 532 -10.55 9.82 26.26
CA TYR A 532 -10.79 10.14 24.85
C TYR A 532 -11.19 8.88 24.09
N ARG A 533 -11.88 9.08 22.96
CA ARG A 533 -12.26 8.01 22.03
C ARG A 533 -11.45 8.13 20.76
N LEU A 534 -11.12 6.98 20.17
CA LEU A 534 -10.35 6.92 18.94
C LEU A 534 -11.11 6.13 17.86
N VAL A 535 -11.11 6.67 16.65
CA VAL A 535 -11.72 6.04 15.49
C VAL A 535 -10.71 5.95 14.35
N PHE A 536 -10.47 4.74 13.85
CA PHE A 536 -9.59 4.47 12.71
C PHE A 536 -10.41 4.03 11.49
N ARG A 537 -10.49 4.89 10.47
CA ARG A 537 -11.22 4.68 9.21
C ARG A 537 -10.33 4.85 8.00
N SER A 538 -9.95 3.81 7.27
CA SER A 538 -10.04 2.38 7.57
C SER A 538 -8.66 1.72 7.60
N VAL A 539 -8.55 0.60 8.32
CA VAL A 539 -7.31 -0.19 8.33
C VAL A 539 -7.09 -0.85 6.97
N SER A 540 -8.16 -1.28 6.29
CA SER A 540 -8.06 -1.91 4.97
C SER A 540 -7.51 -0.96 3.91
N SER A 541 -7.82 0.34 3.98
CA SER A 541 -7.27 1.31 3.02
C SER A 541 -5.75 1.47 3.13
N LEU A 542 -5.14 1.15 4.28
CA LEU A 542 -3.68 1.13 4.39
C LEU A 542 -3.04 0.03 3.53
N SER A 543 -3.74 -1.09 3.29
CA SER A 543 -3.19 -2.18 2.48
C SER A 543 -3.07 -1.83 1.00
N ALA A 544 -3.65 -0.71 0.56
CA ALA A 544 -3.49 -0.23 -0.81
C ALA A 544 -2.04 0.20 -1.11
N ASN A 545 -1.37 0.80 -0.13
CA ASN A 545 -0.05 1.42 -0.30
C ASN A 545 1.04 0.86 0.64
N HIS A 546 0.68 0.00 1.59
CA HIS A 546 1.59 -0.54 2.60
C HIS A 546 1.47 -2.06 2.71
N ASP A 547 2.59 -2.71 3.04
CA ASP A 547 2.62 -4.15 3.25
C ASP A 547 2.04 -4.53 4.62
N ILE A 548 1.56 -5.78 4.73
CA ILE A 548 0.92 -6.26 5.96
C ILE A 548 1.83 -6.19 7.18
N LYS A 549 3.15 -6.34 7.00
CA LYS A 549 4.12 -6.29 8.10
C LYS A 549 4.19 -4.89 8.69
N SER A 550 4.22 -3.84 7.87
CA SER A 550 4.22 -2.46 8.35
C SER A 550 2.90 -2.09 9.02
N ILE A 551 1.77 -2.51 8.46
CA ILE A 551 0.44 -2.29 9.06
C ILE A 551 0.36 -2.99 10.42
N PHE A 552 0.81 -4.24 10.51
CA PHE A 552 0.83 -4.99 11.76
C PHE A 552 1.76 -4.36 12.80
N ALA A 553 2.96 -3.91 12.40
CA ALA A 553 3.90 -3.24 13.28
C ALA A 553 3.31 -1.94 13.85
N LEU A 554 2.68 -1.12 12.99
CA LEU A 554 1.95 0.08 13.39
C LEU A 554 0.85 -0.30 14.40
N LEU A 555 -0.09 -1.16 14.02
CA LEU A 555 -1.25 -1.48 14.86
C LEU A 555 -0.83 -2.08 16.21
N ARG A 556 0.19 -2.94 16.23
CA ARG A 556 0.68 -3.54 17.48
C ARG A 556 1.18 -2.49 18.46
N GLN A 557 1.99 -1.52 18.00
CA GLN A 557 2.44 -0.42 18.84
C GLN A 557 1.28 0.49 19.20
N PHE A 558 0.44 0.84 18.23
CA PHE A 558 -0.67 1.76 18.39
C PHE A 558 -1.67 1.27 19.44
N VAL A 559 -2.15 0.03 19.30
CA VAL A 559 -3.06 -0.65 20.25
C VAL A 559 -2.47 -0.70 21.66
N ALA A 560 -1.17 -1.01 21.79
CA ALA A 560 -0.51 -1.06 23.09
C ALA A 560 -0.52 0.29 23.81
N HIS A 561 -0.27 1.39 23.09
CA HIS A 561 -0.34 2.75 23.66
C HIS A 561 -1.78 3.11 24.06
N ARG A 562 -2.77 2.88 23.19
CA ARG A 562 -4.18 3.20 23.50
C ARG A 562 -4.73 2.41 24.67
N ARG A 563 -4.33 1.14 24.81
CA ARG A 563 -4.67 0.32 25.98
C ARG A 563 -4.07 0.89 27.27
N LYS A 564 -2.82 1.34 27.23
CA LYS A 564 -2.16 1.99 28.38
C LYS A 564 -2.89 3.27 28.80
N ASP A 565 -3.36 4.04 27.83
CA ASP A 565 -4.10 5.29 28.07
C ASP A 565 -5.56 5.06 28.49
N ARG A 566 -6.02 3.79 28.56
CA ARG A 566 -7.41 3.39 28.79
C ARG A 566 -8.40 3.95 27.76
N CYS A 567 -7.92 4.30 26.57
CA CYS A 567 -8.74 4.75 25.45
C CYS A 567 -9.58 3.59 24.90
N VAL A 568 -10.82 3.88 24.48
CA VAL A 568 -11.59 2.93 23.66
C VAL A 568 -11.41 3.29 22.19
N GLY A 569 -10.87 2.33 21.42
CA GLY A 569 -10.55 2.51 20.01
C GLY A 569 -11.36 1.59 19.11
N ILE A 570 -11.96 2.15 18.06
CA ILE A 570 -12.71 1.42 17.04
C ILE A 570 -11.99 1.47 15.69
N TYR A 571 -11.83 0.33 15.03
CA TYR A 571 -11.08 0.20 13.78
C TYR A 571 -11.98 -0.42 12.71
N SER A 572 -12.17 0.25 11.58
CA SER A 572 -12.95 -0.31 10.47
C SER A 572 -12.08 -1.17 9.54
N VAL A 573 -12.62 -2.32 9.15
CA VAL A 573 -12.00 -3.25 8.21
C VAL A 573 -13.05 -3.76 7.20
N GLU A 574 -12.73 -3.65 5.93
CA GLU A 574 -13.58 -4.12 4.83
C GLU A 574 -13.31 -5.59 4.50
N LYS A 575 -14.39 -6.37 4.46
CA LYS A 575 -14.33 -7.78 4.03
C LYS A 575 -13.94 -7.90 2.57
N GLY A 576 -12.92 -8.70 2.28
CA GLY A 576 -12.45 -9.03 0.94
C GLY A 576 -11.29 -8.18 0.41
N ILE A 577 -10.85 -7.15 1.13
CA ILE A 577 -9.65 -6.38 0.77
C ILE A 577 -8.37 -7.11 1.19
N MET A 578 -8.37 -7.67 2.40
CA MET A 578 -7.23 -8.37 2.97
C MET A 578 -7.47 -9.90 2.96
N PRO A 579 -6.43 -10.72 2.73
CA PRO A 579 -6.49 -12.15 2.94
C PRO A 579 -6.95 -12.53 4.36
N GLU A 580 -7.70 -13.62 4.50
CA GLU A 580 -8.24 -14.05 5.80
C GLU A 580 -7.14 -14.34 6.84
N GLN A 581 -5.98 -14.82 6.40
CA GLN A 581 -4.82 -15.05 7.29
C GLN A 581 -4.30 -13.74 7.89
N ASP A 582 -4.23 -12.68 7.09
CA ASP A 582 -3.79 -11.36 7.54
C ASP A 582 -4.80 -10.74 8.51
N LEU A 583 -6.10 -10.95 8.24
CA LEU A 583 -7.17 -10.54 9.16
C LEU A 583 -7.04 -11.25 10.51
N GLN A 584 -6.71 -12.54 10.54
CA GLN A 584 -6.48 -13.28 11.79
C GLN A 584 -5.31 -12.72 12.59
N ILE A 585 -4.23 -12.31 11.92
CA ILE A 585 -3.08 -11.66 12.56
C ILE A 585 -3.51 -10.35 13.23
N ILE A 586 -4.30 -9.51 12.55
CA ILE A 586 -4.80 -8.26 13.13
C ILE A 586 -5.79 -8.55 14.27
N ASN A 587 -6.70 -9.52 14.12
CA ASN A 587 -7.63 -9.90 15.17
C ASN A 587 -6.90 -10.39 16.43
N SER A 588 -5.72 -11.02 16.31
CA SER A 588 -4.96 -11.53 17.44
C SER A 588 -4.41 -10.45 18.39
N ILE A 589 -4.27 -9.21 17.93
CA ILE A 589 -3.79 -8.09 18.74
C ILE A 589 -4.92 -7.22 19.31
N MET A 590 -6.13 -7.37 18.77
CA MET A 590 -7.34 -6.65 19.21
C MET A 590 -8.07 -7.40 20.32
N ASP A 591 -8.92 -6.71 21.07
CA ASP A 591 -9.72 -7.32 22.14
C ASP A 591 -10.97 -8.03 21.59
N GLY A 592 -11.43 -7.64 20.39
CA GLY A 592 -12.50 -8.33 19.69
C GLY A 592 -12.94 -7.65 18.40
N VAL A 593 -14.00 -8.21 17.80
CA VAL A 593 -14.59 -7.75 16.54
C VAL A 593 -16.11 -7.76 16.62
N ILE A 594 -16.72 -6.71 16.08
CA ILE A 594 -18.12 -6.66 15.71
C ILE A 594 -18.20 -7.00 14.22
N GLU A 595 -18.65 -8.22 13.93
CA GLU A 595 -18.73 -8.75 12.57
C GLU A 595 -20.11 -8.48 11.96
N PHE A 596 -20.11 -7.77 10.85
CA PHE A 596 -21.23 -7.50 9.98
C PHE A 596 -21.24 -8.50 8.83
N SER A 597 -22.40 -9.11 8.62
CA SER A 597 -22.62 -10.09 7.57
C SER A 597 -24.02 -9.93 6.98
N THR A 598 -24.21 -10.38 5.75
CA THR A 598 -25.51 -10.35 5.07
C THR A 598 -25.78 -11.71 4.47
N ASP A 599 -27.02 -12.17 4.59
CA ASP A 599 -27.55 -13.27 3.80
C ASP A 599 -28.49 -12.67 2.73
N THR A 600 -29.04 -13.48 1.82
CA THR A 600 -29.83 -12.99 0.65
C THR A 600 -30.98 -12.02 0.96
N ARG A 601 -31.45 -11.91 2.21
CA ARG A 601 -32.56 -11.02 2.61
C ARG A 601 -32.32 -10.19 3.87
N ASN A 602 -31.38 -10.59 4.74
CA ASN A 602 -31.27 -10.06 6.08
C ASN A 602 -29.82 -9.72 6.42
N ASN A 603 -29.65 -8.66 7.22
CA ASN A 603 -28.36 -8.28 7.75
C ASN A 603 -28.20 -8.80 9.18
N PHE A 604 -26.99 -9.25 9.51
CA PHE A 604 -26.65 -9.84 10.79
C PHE A 604 -25.38 -9.22 11.36
N LEU A 605 -25.38 -9.03 12.67
CA LEU A 605 -24.26 -8.57 13.47
C LEU A 605 -23.93 -9.64 14.52
N ALA A 606 -22.65 -9.90 14.74
CA ALA A 606 -22.18 -10.78 15.81
C ALA A 606 -21.01 -10.12 16.54
N VAL A 607 -21.00 -10.18 17.86
CA VAL A 607 -19.88 -9.71 18.67
C VAL A 607 -19.00 -10.90 19.04
N ARG A 608 -17.73 -10.85 18.65
CA ARG A 608 -16.72 -11.87 18.98
C ARG A 608 -15.60 -11.22 19.78
N GLY A 609 -15.55 -11.50 21.07
CA GLY A 609 -14.58 -10.87 21.99
C GLY A 609 -15.11 -9.55 22.55
N ILE A 610 -14.20 -8.60 22.84
CA ILE A 610 -14.41 -7.30 23.49
C ILE A 610 -14.67 -7.44 24.99
N CYS A 611 -15.75 -8.12 25.36
CA CYS A 611 -16.13 -8.40 26.74
C CYS A 611 -17.04 -9.63 26.79
N GLU A 612 -17.50 -10.01 27.98
CA GLU A 612 -18.64 -10.91 28.08
C GLU A 612 -19.88 -10.23 27.50
N THR A 613 -20.58 -10.93 26.62
CA THR A 613 -21.77 -10.45 25.92
C THR A 613 -22.96 -11.35 26.24
N GLN A 614 -24.17 -10.82 26.12
CA GLN A 614 -25.40 -11.60 26.38
C GLN A 614 -25.60 -12.72 25.36
N SER A 615 -25.15 -12.50 24.12
CA SER A 615 -25.11 -13.52 23.08
C SER A 615 -23.87 -13.33 22.20
N ARG A 616 -23.36 -14.43 21.66
CA ARG A 616 -22.31 -14.45 20.63
C ARG A 616 -22.84 -14.90 19.27
N ASP A 617 -24.16 -15.12 19.17
CA ASP A 617 -24.80 -15.57 17.94
C ASP A 617 -24.93 -14.44 16.92
N ARG A 618 -25.29 -14.79 15.68
CA ARG A 618 -25.62 -13.81 14.64
C ARG A 618 -27.00 -13.22 14.93
N ILE A 619 -27.03 -11.95 15.28
CA ILE A 619 -28.24 -11.20 15.61
C ILE A 619 -28.67 -10.39 14.40
N GLN A 620 -29.93 -10.54 13.99
CA GLN A 620 -30.46 -9.76 12.88
C GLN A 620 -30.55 -8.28 13.26
N TYR A 621 -30.22 -7.39 12.34
CA TYR A 621 -30.42 -5.95 12.52
C TYR A 621 -30.98 -5.32 11.24
N THR A 622 -31.52 -4.10 11.39
CA THR A 622 -32.01 -3.28 10.28
C THR A 622 -31.34 -1.91 10.30
N LEU A 623 -31.24 -1.29 9.12
CA LEU A 623 -30.65 0.03 8.94
C LEU A 623 -31.74 1.09 9.11
N GLU A 624 -31.52 2.03 10.01
CA GLU A 624 -32.30 3.27 10.11
C GLU A 624 -31.46 4.45 9.59
N LYS A 625 -32.04 5.66 9.51
CA LYS A 625 -31.39 6.80 8.85
C LYS A 625 -30.02 7.17 9.44
N SER A 626 -29.84 7.05 10.75
CA SER A 626 -28.64 7.47 11.47
C SER A 626 -28.14 6.44 12.49
N THR A 627 -28.75 5.26 12.57
CA THR A 627 -28.39 4.22 13.54
C THR A 627 -28.78 2.83 13.03
N ILE A 628 -28.38 1.79 13.75
CA ILE A 628 -28.81 0.41 13.52
C ILE A 628 -29.80 -0.03 14.59
N ASN A 629 -30.83 -0.74 14.16
CA ASN A 629 -31.81 -1.32 15.08
C ASN A 629 -31.56 -2.83 15.18
N ILE A 630 -31.06 -3.25 16.35
CA ILE A 630 -30.65 -4.63 16.64
C ILE A 630 -31.87 -5.41 17.16
N GLY A 631 -32.13 -6.57 16.55
CA GLY A 631 -33.21 -7.47 16.94
C GLY A 631 -32.99 -8.16 18.29
N SER A 632 -33.89 -9.07 18.65
CA SER A 632 -33.82 -9.78 19.93
C SER A 632 -32.66 -10.78 19.98
N PHE A 633 -31.89 -10.76 21.07
CA PHE A 633 -30.78 -11.70 21.34
C PHE A 633 -31.01 -12.59 22.57
N PHE A 634 -32.21 -12.53 23.18
CA PHE A 634 -32.60 -13.34 24.34
C PHE A 634 -33.07 -14.77 24.01
N LEU A 635 -32.92 -15.25 22.78
CA LEU A 635 -33.45 -16.55 22.37
C LEU A 635 -32.38 -17.65 22.45
N GLY A 636 -32.15 -18.11 23.68
CA GLY A 636 -31.46 -19.35 24.02
C GLY A 636 -32.30 -20.23 24.95
N ARG A 637 -33.12 -21.10 24.36
CA ARG A 637 -33.92 -22.24 24.92
C ARG A 637 -35.30 -21.93 25.53
N ILE A 638 -36.32 -21.84 24.65
CA ILE A 638 -37.59 -22.54 24.93
C ILE A 638 -37.48 -23.91 24.23
N LYS A 639 -37.36 -24.94 25.08
CA LYS A 639 -37.29 -26.41 24.86
C LYS A 639 -36.94 -26.96 23.48
#